data_AF-A0A9N9W5S9-F1
#
_entry.id   AF-A0A9N9W5S9-F1
#
_cell.length_a   1.000
_cell.length_b   1.000
_cell.length_c   1.000
_cell.angle_alpha   90.00
_cell.angle_beta   90.00
_cell.angle_gamma   90.00
#
_symmetry.space_group_name_H-M   'P 1'
#
loop_
_entity.id
_entity.type
_entity.pdbx_description
1 polymer ?
#
loop_
_entity_poly.entity_id
_entity_poly.type
_entity_poly.pdbx_seq_one_letter_code
_entity_poly.pdbx_strand_id
1 'polypeptide(L)'
;MFVLLPLTEFMGMAKCASIVGVIFDFFGSQSLAHLRNEEAYSSPRFLEELGYQPSLCIEREDRCFHIFLKLIALGLQKLRAAGSLKDIRNLVARVVPNHNRQYLKEQNIHERDLAALRNHHDLLCTLFWASPPELRPNVNLIQGLVVPANSHKAACLINLRTWSQLARFVVISGEATTSLKPFNAWRSSFFQQILEQYESVAPDIEHQLSNLSKDVTKAISSEMVSAMISWNKTAVADVLYTSVSVSLEVIQQAPDLEAGLFCLGIRQLQQAFARFSSTPPGLDWQILRASLSILETLLNQVDEFKANEQSQESESQILNSALADDALQVLSHDIAKLFFSMTHCILSASDKTRSSDQSQCAELAVVLAARLSMRLSETGSLQFLDLFKPGENGLWRSLPHDLSINQRRYLPVFITALLRHGFCNWREGHLILIELWLISVVKPKEAFGYEKDFAEQLIHHGEVFVPNTVKGFVGDINYEIKRQLLEYVVSSMRKSIRDAEPRPKRSLQLEHGRVLKRIMLLMRSDLKTLLRDTNEHHMYMGFVREAIALIKTHASDFCTVDDFFYQVNQEYSPPQQDPQLQVATLVSYGIRLADGDIKVEHPLFFFLLNQLKLAVMGDGVREEAILLCKGMQTNGLLGFILGKMFPAIIEVSRSESVAALPMVDIYTHAFQLLLEEGGGQGQLLTSHYTEELEVVLKHMIQSIHDLGPAWPSSEELHLVRQYLAFMNLLWPSLYAITLSPKMSTTLGIHGIRDLLGRGREWTGVVEAQLRCALQNDRGAWGIDSLFPPIEQPLEAGGCNQSQLGIARLAESIITDVRKNWITLGDRLTIQAPGQRRTTQSTQAGHGIQKPQWDQGDLVVDLFERLQEWNYWWERAFGMGQAGGVNRVEKNQQIFF
;
A
#
# COMPACT_ATOMS: atom_id res chain seq x y z
N MET A 1 -28.46 57.81 28.72
CA MET A 1 -29.02 56.62 28.04
C MET A 1 -29.52 55.56 29.02
N PHE A 2 -28.76 55.24 30.08
CA PHE A 2 -29.19 54.34 31.17
C PHE A 2 -30.54 54.70 31.85
N VAL A 3 -30.98 55.96 31.78
CA VAL A 3 -32.28 56.43 32.32
C VAL A 3 -33.46 56.18 31.35
N LEU A 4 -33.21 55.95 30.04
CA LEU A 4 -34.26 55.87 29.02
C LEU A 4 -34.82 54.45 28.77
N LEU A 5 -34.10 53.39 29.18
CA LEU A 5 -34.57 52.01 28.94
C LEU A 5 -35.72 51.57 29.86
N PRO A 6 -35.75 51.90 31.17
CA PRO A 6 -36.91 51.61 32.02
C PRO A 6 -38.17 52.36 31.55
N LEU A 7 -38.00 53.48 30.85
CA LEU A 7 -39.11 54.27 30.31
C LEU A 7 -39.80 53.60 29.11
N THR A 8 -39.14 52.72 28.35
CA THR A 8 -39.81 52.00 27.25
C THR A 8 -40.68 50.83 27.73
N GLU A 9 -40.56 50.39 28.98
CA GLU A 9 -41.53 49.49 29.61
C GLU A 9 -42.84 50.21 29.99
N PHE A 10 -42.79 51.52 30.22
CA PHE A 10 -43.92 52.32 30.74
C PHE A 10 -44.49 53.37 29.77
N MET A 11 -43.86 53.66 28.62
CA MET A 11 -44.30 54.70 27.68
C MET A 11 -45.06 54.16 26.45
N GLY A 12 -46.10 54.89 26.04
CA GLY A 12 -46.89 54.58 24.83
C GLY A 12 -46.10 54.65 23.53
N MET A 13 -46.41 53.74 22.60
CA MET A 13 -45.60 53.41 21.41
C MET A 13 -45.29 54.59 20.46
N ALA A 14 -46.20 55.57 20.34
CA ALA A 14 -45.99 56.76 19.50
C ALA A 14 -44.85 57.67 19.99
N LYS A 15 -44.52 57.65 21.29
CA LYS A 15 -43.42 58.44 21.86
C LYS A 15 -42.05 57.76 21.68
N CYS A 16 -42.01 56.45 21.46
CA CYS A 16 -40.75 55.72 21.26
C CYS A 16 -40.14 56.01 19.89
N ALA A 17 -40.94 56.12 18.83
CA ALA A 17 -40.45 56.39 17.47
C ALA A 17 -39.79 57.77 17.35
N SER A 18 -40.33 58.80 18.01
CA SER A 18 -39.74 60.14 18.02
C SER A 18 -38.42 60.18 18.79
N ILE A 19 -38.33 59.49 19.94
CA ILE A 19 -37.09 59.38 20.72
C ILE A 19 -36.00 58.66 19.91
N VAL A 20 -36.33 57.53 19.27
CA VAL A 20 -35.39 56.81 18.40
C VAL A 20 -34.90 57.70 17.26
N GLY A 21 -35.79 58.49 16.65
CA GLY A 21 -35.42 59.45 15.61
C GLY A 21 -34.43 60.52 16.09
N VAL A 22 -34.61 61.08 17.28
CA VAL A 22 -33.67 62.08 17.84
C VAL A 22 -32.31 61.47 18.16
N ILE A 23 -32.27 60.26 18.74
CA ILE A 23 -31.01 59.56 19.03
C ILE A 23 -30.30 59.19 17.72
N PHE A 24 -31.06 58.77 16.70
CA PHE A 24 -30.52 58.52 15.37
C PHE A 24 -29.88 59.76 14.77
N ASP A 25 -30.56 60.91 14.78
CA ASP A 25 -30.01 62.16 14.24
C ASP A 25 -28.72 62.58 14.97
N PHE A 26 -28.66 62.35 16.28
CA PHE A 26 -27.45 62.58 17.07
C PHE A 26 -26.28 61.72 16.59
N PHE A 27 -26.47 60.39 16.46
CA PHE A 27 -25.41 59.53 15.93
C PHE A 27 -25.13 59.79 14.45
N GLY A 28 -26.14 60.14 13.66
CA GLY A 28 -26.02 60.52 12.25
C GLY A 28 -25.14 61.75 12.05
N SER A 29 -25.25 62.76 12.92
CA SER A 29 -24.36 63.93 12.92
C SER A 29 -22.89 63.58 13.22
N GLN A 30 -22.63 62.40 13.79
CA GLN A 30 -21.31 61.87 14.09
C GLN A 30 -20.90 60.72 13.16
N SER A 31 -21.57 60.59 12.01
CA SER A 31 -21.34 59.53 11.03
C SER A 31 -21.47 58.11 11.62
N LEU A 32 -22.35 57.94 12.60
CA LEU A 32 -22.59 56.70 13.35
C LEU A 32 -21.37 56.18 14.14
N ALA A 33 -20.34 56.99 14.35
CA ALA A 33 -19.21 56.62 15.19
C ALA A 33 -19.58 56.58 16.69
N HIS A 34 -18.79 55.85 17.48
CA HIS A 34 -18.88 55.92 18.94
C HIS A 34 -18.55 57.33 19.47
N LEU A 35 -18.98 57.59 20.70
CA LEU A 35 -18.64 58.81 21.43
C LEU A 35 -17.12 58.91 21.64
N ARG A 36 -16.59 60.13 21.80
CA ARG A 36 -15.14 60.40 21.81
C ARG A 36 -14.32 59.60 22.84
N ASN A 37 -14.96 59.11 23.91
CA ASN A 37 -14.32 58.32 24.97
C ASN A 37 -14.86 56.88 25.06
N GLU A 38 -15.62 56.44 24.05
CA GLU A 38 -16.11 55.07 23.95
C GLU A 38 -15.31 54.31 22.90
N GLU A 39 -14.52 53.35 23.36
CA GLU A 39 -13.81 52.42 22.50
C GLU A 39 -14.58 51.09 22.45
N ALA A 40 -14.94 50.68 21.23
CA ALA A 40 -15.55 49.39 20.95
C ALA A 40 -14.92 48.79 19.69
N TYR A 41 -14.36 47.60 19.87
CA TYR A 41 -13.64 46.87 18.82
C TYR A 41 -14.48 45.74 18.21
N SER A 42 -15.66 45.48 18.75
CA SER A 42 -16.59 44.41 18.34
C SER A 42 -18.02 44.91 18.25
N SER A 43 -18.82 44.21 17.46
CA SER A 43 -20.28 44.37 17.39
C SER A 43 -20.92 43.92 18.72
N PRO A 44 -22.14 44.37 19.06
CA PRO A 44 -22.82 43.92 20.27
C PRO A 44 -23.15 42.43 20.22
N ARG A 45 -23.05 41.76 21.36
CA ARG A 45 -23.15 40.30 21.48
C ARG A 45 -24.42 39.71 20.88
N PHE A 46 -25.55 40.40 21.03
CA PHE A 46 -26.84 39.92 20.51
C PHE A 46 -26.83 39.72 18.98
N LEU A 47 -25.98 40.45 18.24
CA LEU A 47 -25.81 40.29 16.78
C LEU A 47 -24.96 39.06 16.41
N GLU A 48 -24.14 38.55 17.33
CA GLU A 48 -23.42 37.28 17.13
C GLU A 48 -24.33 36.05 17.38
N GLU A 49 -25.42 36.26 18.12
CA GLU A 49 -26.34 35.23 18.59
C GLU A 49 -27.69 35.26 17.84
N LEU A 50 -27.77 35.93 16.67
CA LEU A 50 -29.03 36.10 15.91
C LEU A 50 -29.71 34.78 15.53
N GLY A 51 -28.92 33.71 15.35
CA GLY A 51 -29.43 32.37 15.07
C GLY A 51 -30.08 31.66 16.27
N TYR A 52 -30.02 32.24 17.46
CA TYR A 52 -30.54 31.64 18.69
C TYR A 52 -31.59 32.56 19.32
N GLN A 53 -31.64 32.63 20.66
CA GLN A 53 -32.44 33.58 21.41
C GLN A 53 -31.55 34.73 21.90
N PRO A 54 -31.30 35.77 21.08
CA PRO A 54 -30.38 36.84 21.42
C PRO A 54 -30.92 37.68 22.59
N SER A 55 -30.06 37.95 23.58
CA SER A 55 -30.41 38.78 24.73
C SER A 55 -30.34 40.27 24.40
N LEU A 56 -31.44 40.99 24.64
CA LEU A 56 -31.50 42.46 24.52
C LEU A 56 -31.28 43.18 25.86
N CYS A 57 -30.89 42.46 26.91
CA CYS A 57 -30.48 43.04 28.19
C CYS A 57 -29.21 43.87 28.01
N ILE A 58 -29.08 44.97 28.78
CA ILE A 58 -27.85 45.77 28.78
C ILE A 58 -26.73 44.98 29.46
N GLU A 59 -25.61 44.85 28.78
CA GLU A 59 -24.39 44.20 29.25
C GLU A 59 -23.33 45.25 29.62
N ARG A 60 -22.28 44.84 30.36
CA ARG A 60 -21.23 45.77 30.81
C ARG A 60 -20.38 46.28 29.64
N GLU A 61 -20.31 45.49 28.58
CA GLU A 61 -19.55 45.74 27.36
C GLU A 61 -20.32 46.64 26.37
N ASP A 62 -21.62 46.87 26.60
CA ASP A 62 -22.42 47.72 25.73
C ASP A 62 -21.98 49.19 25.79
N ARG A 63 -21.72 49.75 24.61
CA ARG A 63 -21.50 51.20 24.43
C ARG A 63 -22.82 51.90 24.12
N CYS A 64 -22.85 53.23 24.15
CA CYS A 64 -24.07 53.99 23.87
C CYS A 64 -24.71 53.60 22.52
N PHE A 65 -23.90 53.34 21.49
CA PHE A 65 -24.43 52.86 20.21
C PHE A 65 -25.04 51.45 20.31
N HIS A 66 -24.44 50.52 21.06
CA HIS A 66 -25.01 49.18 21.28
C HIS A 66 -26.35 49.24 22.01
N ILE A 67 -26.46 50.09 23.04
CA ILE A 67 -27.71 50.33 23.77
C ILE A 67 -28.76 50.93 22.82
N PHE A 68 -28.36 51.79 21.88
CA PHE A 68 -29.25 52.32 20.84
C PHE A 68 -29.83 51.20 19.96
N LEU A 69 -28.99 50.26 19.53
CA LEU A 69 -29.43 49.11 18.73
C LEU A 69 -30.42 48.23 19.50
N LYS A 70 -30.12 47.92 20.77
CA LYS A 70 -31.04 47.15 21.65
C LYS A 70 -32.38 47.87 21.84
N LEU A 71 -32.36 49.20 21.96
CA LEU A 71 -33.58 50.02 22.04
C LEU A 71 -34.43 49.94 20.76
N ILE A 72 -33.79 50.01 19.58
CA ILE A 72 -34.48 49.85 18.29
C ILE A 72 -35.10 48.45 18.19
N ALA A 73 -34.32 47.41 18.49
CA ALA A 73 -34.78 46.02 18.44
C ALA A 73 -35.99 45.79 19.35
N LEU A 74 -35.94 46.23 20.61
CA LEU A 74 -37.06 46.13 21.55
C LEU A 74 -38.29 46.88 21.05
N GLY A 75 -38.10 48.08 20.48
CA GLY A 75 -39.18 48.87 19.88
C GLY A 75 -39.86 48.13 18.73
N LEU A 76 -39.10 47.57 17.81
CA LEU A 76 -39.60 46.80 16.67
C LEU A 76 -40.31 45.51 17.11
N GLN A 77 -39.76 44.78 18.08
CA GLN A 77 -40.39 43.57 18.63
C GLN A 77 -41.75 43.88 19.28
N LYS A 78 -41.85 44.98 20.04
CA LYS A 78 -43.12 45.42 20.64
C LYS A 78 -44.15 45.83 19.58
N LEU A 79 -43.73 46.59 18.55
CA LEU A 79 -44.60 46.97 17.44
C LEU A 79 -45.09 45.75 16.65
N ARG A 80 -44.23 44.73 16.50
CA ARG A 80 -44.58 43.46 15.86
C ARG A 80 -45.60 42.69 16.68
N ALA A 81 -45.41 42.61 18.00
CA ALA A 81 -46.39 42.00 18.92
C ALA A 81 -47.75 42.72 18.90
N ALA A 82 -47.75 44.03 18.67
CA ALA A 82 -48.95 44.85 18.52
C ALA A 82 -49.53 44.87 17.08
N GLY A 83 -48.97 44.13 16.12
CA GLY A 83 -49.46 44.06 14.73
C GLY A 83 -49.34 45.37 13.93
N SER A 84 -48.55 46.34 14.40
CA SER A 84 -48.52 47.70 13.85
C SER A 84 -47.52 47.85 12.68
N LEU A 85 -47.78 47.18 11.56
CA LEU A 85 -46.89 47.16 10.38
C LEU A 85 -46.57 48.55 9.79
N LYS A 86 -47.52 49.49 9.85
CA LYS A 86 -47.31 50.87 9.36
C LYS A 86 -46.25 51.59 10.19
N ASP A 87 -46.29 51.44 11.51
CA ASP A 87 -45.36 52.09 12.41
C ASP A 87 -43.97 51.47 12.34
N ILE A 88 -43.89 50.14 12.11
CA ILE A 88 -42.64 49.45 11.79
C ILE A 88 -42.03 50.03 10.51
N ARG A 89 -42.81 50.12 9.43
CA ARG A 89 -42.33 50.67 8.14
C ARG A 89 -41.80 52.09 8.31
N ASN A 90 -42.55 52.94 9.01
CA ASN A 90 -42.16 54.32 9.25
C ASN A 90 -40.88 54.42 10.11
N LEU A 91 -40.78 53.58 11.15
CA LEU A 91 -39.59 53.54 11.99
C LEU A 91 -38.38 53.08 11.16
N VAL A 92 -38.46 51.93 10.48
CA VAL A 92 -37.37 51.42 9.62
C VAL A 92 -36.93 52.49 8.61
N ALA A 93 -37.86 53.09 7.86
CA ALA A 93 -37.55 54.15 6.90
C ALA A 93 -36.88 55.38 7.54
N ARG A 94 -37.16 55.67 8.81
CA ARG A 94 -36.59 56.82 9.54
C ARG A 94 -35.16 56.58 10.04
N VAL A 95 -34.83 55.33 10.39
CA VAL A 95 -33.52 54.93 10.96
C VAL A 95 -32.59 54.28 9.93
N VAL A 96 -33.03 54.05 8.69
CA VAL A 96 -32.13 53.64 7.60
C VAL A 96 -31.21 54.82 7.23
N PRO A 97 -29.90 54.71 7.43
CA PRO A 97 -28.94 55.76 7.10
C PRO A 97 -28.74 55.93 5.59
N ASN A 98 -28.46 57.18 5.19
CA ASN A 98 -27.97 57.48 3.85
C ASN A 98 -26.47 57.16 3.78
N HIS A 99 -26.05 56.38 2.80
CA HIS A 99 -24.65 55.99 2.62
C HIS A 99 -24.00 56.73 1.44
N ASN A 100 -22.96 57.52 1.72
CA ASN A 100 -22.14 58.20 0.71
C ASN A 100 -20.62 57.98 0.89
N ARG A 101 -20.20 57.15 1.85
CA ARG A 101 -18.80 57.07 2.29
C ARG A 101 -18.14 55.77 1.83
N GLN A 102 -17.08 55.86 1.03
CA GLN A 102 -16.28 54.70 0.64
C GLN A 102 -14.97 54.59 1.44
N TYR A 103 -14.45 53.37 1.54
CA TYR A 103 -13.29 53.00 2.35
C TYR A 103 -12.17 52.49 1.45
N LEU A 104 -11.58 53.39 0.66
CA LEU A 104 -10.64 53.05 -0.39
C LEU A 104 -9.36 52.39 0.16
N LYS A 105 -8.85 51.38 -0.54
CA LYS A 105 -7.65 50.61 -0.17
C LYS A 105 -6.37 51.46 -0.19
N GLU A 106 -6.34 52.55 -0.95
CA GLU A 106 -5.22 53.48 -1.05
C GLU A 106 -5.19 54.53 0.08
N GLN A 107 -6.27 54.63 0.88
CA GLN A 107 -6.37 55.61 1.96
C GLN A 107 -5.98 55.02 3.31
N ASN A 108 -5.33 55.83 4.16
CA ASN A 108 -5.11 55.48 5.56
C ASN A 108 -6.44 55.54 6.32
N ILE A 109 -6.96 54.37 6.71
CA ILE A 109 -8.23 54.26 7.45
C ILE A 109 -7.95 54.25 8.94
N HIS A 110 -8.62 55.16 9.67
CA HIS A 110 -8.53 55.25 11.13
C HIS A 110 -9.49 54.26 11.81
N GLU A 111 -9.18 53.83 13.03
CA GLU A 111 -10.04 52.92 13.80
C GLU A 111 -11.46 53.46 14.00
N ARG A 112 -11.61 54.77 14.21
CA ARG A 112 -12.91 55.45 14.31
C ARG A 112 -13.77 55.28 13.05
N ASP A 113 -13.14 55.22 11.88
CA ASP A 113 -13.83 55.04 10.60
C ASP A 113 -14.30 53.60 10.41
N LEU A 114 -13.50 52.62 10.82
CA LEU A 114 -13.90 51.22 10.84
C LEU A 114 -14.99 50.96 11.88
N ALA A 115 -14.94 51.62 13.04
CA ALA A 115 -16.00 51.55 14.04
C ALA A 115 -17.32 52.15 13.52
N ALA A 116 -17.26 53.28 12.80
CA ALA A 116 -18.42 53.87 12.15
C ALA A 116 -19.02 52.94 11.09
N LEU A 117 -18.19 52.29 10.26
CA LEU A 117 -18.64 51.27 9.30
C LEU A 117 -19.30 50.08 10.00
N ARG A 118 -18.68 49.57 11.07
CA ARG A 118 -19.24 48.48 11.87
C ARG A 118 -20.60 48.85 12.44
N ASN A 119 -20.71 50.02 13.07
CA ASN A 119 -21.97 50.54 13.61
C ASN A 119 -23.05 50.70 12.52
N HIS A 120 -22.66 51.08 11.31
CA HIS A 120 -23.58 51.13 10.17
C HIS A 120 -24.11 49.74 9.82
N HIS A 121 -23.21 48.77 9.68
CA HIS A 121 -23.59 47.37 9.46
C HIS A 121 -24.45 46.81 10.61
N ASP A 122 -24.06 47.04 11.86
CA ASP A 122 -24.78 46.58 13.05
C ASP A 122 -26.20 47.16 13.13
N LEU A 123 -26.39 48.44 12.75
CA LEU A 123 -27.70 49.06 12.64
C LEU A 123 -28.57 48.39 11.59
N LEU A 124 -28.04 48.21 10.37
CA LEU A 124 -28.80 47.55 9.31
C LEU A 124 -29.10 46.08 9.64
N CYS A 125 -28.17 45.37 10.29
CA CYS A 125 -28.38 44.01 10.80
C CYS A 125 -29.51 43.98 11.83
N THR A 126 -29.50 44.90 12.78
CA THR A 126 -30.56 45.03 13.81
C THR A 126 -31.92 45.27 13.17
N LEU A 127 -31.99 46.16 12.18
CA LEU A 127 -33.23 46.44 11.44
C LEU A 127 -33.69 45.23 10.62
N PHE A 128 -32.78 44.52 9.96
CA PHE A 128 -33.09 43.32 9.19
C PHE A 128 -33.65 42.20 10.07
N TRP A 129 -32.99 41.94 11.20
CA TRP A 129 -33.39 40.90 12.14
C TRP A 129 -34.71 41.21 12.85
N ALA A 130 -34.88 42.43 13.37
CA ALA A 130 -36.04 42.78 14.20
C ALA A 130 -37.31 43.09 13.38
N SER A 131 -37.19 43.39 12.09
CA SER A 131 -38.34 43.69 11.21
C SER A 131 -38.99 42.41 10.64
N PRO A 132 -40.31 42.41 10.40
CA PRO A 132 -40.97 41.33 9.68
C PRO A 132 -40.45 41.24 8.22
N PRO A 133 -40.47 40.05 7.59
CA PRO A 133 -39.85 39.81 6.28
C PRO A 133 -40.19 40.84 5.20
N GLU A 134 -41.43 41.31 5.14
CA GLU A 134 -41.92 42.25 4.10
C GLU A 134 -41.41 43.69 4.29
N LEU A 135 -40.88 44.00 5.48
CA LEU A 135 -40.40 45.34 5.86
C LEU A 135 -38.90 45.38 6.15
N ARG A 136 -38.17 44.29 5.91
CA ARG A 136 -36.71 44.25 6.10
C ARG A 136 -36.01 45.21 5.14
N PRO A 137 -34.91 45.86 5.56
CA PRO A 137 -34.04 46.59 4.64
C PRO A 137 -33.57 45.68 3.50
N ASN A 138 -33.48 46.23 2.30
CA ASN A 138 -32.97 45.49 1.14
C ASN A 138 -31.50 45.11 1.39
N VAL A 139 -31.16 43.84 1.18
CA VAL A 139 -29.80 43.30 1.33
C VAL A 139 -28.75 44.11 0.55
N ASN A 140 -29.12 44.68 -0.60
CA ASN A 140 -28.24 45.53 -1.40
C ASN A 140 -27.78 46.80 -0.65
N LEU A 141 -28.60 47.34 0.25
CA LEU A 141 -28.21 48.49 1.09
C LEU A 141 -27.12 48.11 2.10
N ILE A 142 -27.12 46.86 2.55
CA ILE A 142 -26.14 46.30 3.48
C ILE A 142 -24.85 45.94 2.74
N GLN A 143 -25.00 45.20 1.63
CA GLN A 143 -23.89 44.83 0.75
C GLN A 143 -23.14 46.08 0.26
N GLY A 144 -23.87 47.08 -0.22
CA GLY A 144 -23.33 48.27 -0.89
C GLY A 144 -22.52 49.22 -0.01
N LEU A 145 -22.43 48.97 1.31
CA LEU A 145 -21.58 49.76 2.22
C LEU A 145 -20.08 49.57 1.95
N VAL A 146 -19.72 48.47 1.29
CA VAL A 146 -18.35 48.13 0.92
C VAL A 146 -18.34 47.67 -0.54
N VAL A 147 -17.44 48.24 -1.33
CA VAL A 147 -17.21 47.82 -2.73
C VAL A 147 -15.92 47.00 -2.76
N PRO A 148 -15.99 45.67 -2.83
CA PRO A 148 -14.83 44.78 -2.60
C PRO A 148 -13.62 45.13 -3.45
N ALA A 149 -13.81 45.44 -4.75
CA ALA A 149 -12.73 45.73 -5.68
C ALA A 149 -11.77 46.87 -5.25
N ASN A 150 -12.31 47.86 -4.52
CA ASN A 150 -11.60 49.10 -4.18
C ASN A 150 -11.48 49.33 -2.67
N SER A 151 -12.07 48.47 -1.84
CA SER A 151 -12.13 48.70 -0.40
C SER A 151 -10.95 48.10 0.35
N HIS A 152 -10.58 48.73 1.46
CA HIS A 152 -9.53 48.22 2.35
C HIS A 152 -9.91 46.88 2.99
N LYS A 153 -8.92 46.01 3.23
CA LYS A 153 -9.09 44.67 3.82
C LYS A 153 -10.01 44.66 5.04
N ALA A 154 -9.78 45.55 6.02
CA ALA A 154 -10.58 45.60 7.24
C ALA A 154 -12.07 45.92 7.00
N ALA A 155 -12.39 46.75 5.99
CA ALA A 155 -13.79 47.03 5.62
C ALA A 155 -14.45 45.79 4.98
N CYS A 156 -13.72 45.09 4.10
CA CYS A 156 -14.16 43.82 3.51
C CYS A 156 -14.45 42.75 4.58
N LEU A 157 -13.63 42.65 5.63
CA LEU A 157 -13.85 41.70 6.73
C LEU A 157 -15.10 42.05 7.56
N ILE A 158 -15.38 43.34 7.81
CA ILE A 158 -16.63 43.76 8.46
C ILE A 158 -17.85 43.38 7.61
N ASN A 159 -17.76 43.58 6.29
CA ASN A 159 -18.82 43.22 5.35
C ASN A 159 -19.10 41.71 5.34
N LEU A 160 -18.04 40.88 5.29
CA LEU A 160 -18.17 39.41 5.36
C LEU A 160 -18.74 38.91 6.69
N ARG A 161 -18.34 39.51 7.82
CA ARG A 161 -18.91 39.18 9.13
C ARG A 161 -20.41 39.47 9.18
N THR A 162 -20.80 40.62 8.65
CA THR A 162 -22.21 41.02 8.53
C THR A 162 -22.99 40.05 7.66
N TRP A 163 -22.43 39.64 6.52
CA TRP A 163 -23.02 38.61 5.68
C TRP A 163 -23.21 37.29 6.44
N SER A 164 -22.20 36.83 7.18
CA SER A 164 -22.25 35.58 7.96
C SER A 164 -23.38 35.60 9.00
N GLN A 165 -23.46 36.65 9.81
CA GLN A 165 -24.48 36.78 10.86
C GLN A 165 -25.90 36.73 10.31
N LEU A 166 -26.17 37.48 9.23
CA LEU A 166 -27.49 37.53 8.62
C LEU A 166 -27.83 36.25 7.87
N ALA A 167 -26.87 35.66 7.14
CA ALA A 167 -27.07 34.40 6.45
C ALA A 167 -27.38 33.26 7.44
N ARG A 168 -26.63 33.17 8.55
CA ARG A 168 -26.92 32.21 9.64
C ARG A 168 -28.32 32.41 10.22
N PHE A 169 -28.72 33.66 10.49
CA PHE A 169 -30.07 33.96 10.96
C PHE A 169 -31.15 33.47 9.97
N VAL A 170 -31.00 33.78 8.68
CA VAL A 170 -31.93 33.35 7.64
C VAL A 170 -32.03 31.82 7.57
N VAL A 171 -30.90 31.13 7.64
CA VAL A 171 -30.83 29.67 7.59
C VAL A 171 -31.50 29.04 8.82
N ILE A 172 -31.14 29.46 10.03
CA ILE A 172 -31.66 28.88 11.28
C ILE A 172 -33.14 29.23 11.49
N SER A 173 -33.61 30.35 10.97
CA SER A 173 -35.03 30.74 11.03
C SER A 173 -35.92 29.96 10.07
N GLY A 174 -35.37 29.02 9.29
CA GLY A 174 -36.11 28.25 8.28
C GLY A 174 -36.48 29.05 7.03
N GLU A 175 -35.80 30.18 6.80
CA GLU A 175 -36.06 31.07 5.66
C GLU A 175 -35.05 30.90 4.50
N ALA A 176 -34.29 29.79 4.49
CA ALA A 176 -33.24 29.56 3.50
C ALA A 176 -33.76 29.59 2.06
N THR A 177 -34.91 28.96 1.80
CA THR A 177 -35.50 28.80 0.46
C THR A 177 -36.09 30.10 -0.09
N THR A 178 -36.50 31.02 0.78
CA THR A 178 -37.21 32.26 0.41
C THR A 178 -36.30 33.49 0.46
N SER A 179 -35.45 33.60 1.48
CA SER A 179 -34.71 34.82 1.81
C SER A 179 -33.21 34.75 1.50
N LEU A 180 -32.61 33.58 1.24
CA LEU A 180 -31.15 33.45 1.08
C LEU A 180 -30.64 33.81 -0.33
N LYS A 181 -31.50 33.85 -1.34
CA LYS A 181 -31.11 34.12 -2.74
C LYS A 181 -30.32 35.44 -2.93
N PRO A 182 -30.70 36.59 -2.33
CA PRO A 182 -29.89 37.81 -2.40
C PRO A 182 -28.53 37.69 -1.70
N PHE A 183 -28.44 36.93 -0.60
CA PHE A 183 -27.17 36.66 0.08
C PHE A 183 -26.23 35.80 -0.76
N ASN A 184 -26.77 34.86 -1.54
CA ASN A 184 -26.00 34.09 -2.50
C ASN A 184 -25.42 34.96 -3.63
N ALA A 185 -26.20 35.93 -4.11
CA ALA A 185 -25.72 36.91 -5.08
C ALA A 185 -24.62 37.82 -4.48
N TRP A 186 -24.82 38.29 -3.24
CA TRP A 186 -23.81 39.06 -2.50
C TRP A 186 -22.51 38.28 -2.38
N ARG A 187 -22.53 37.07 -1.82
CA ARG A 187 -21.35 36.20 -1.67
C ARG A 187 -20.63 35.97 -3.01
N SER A 188 -21.36 35.60 -4.05
CA SER A 188 -20.77 35.27 -5.36
C SER A 188 -20.11 36.51 -5.99
N SER A 189 -20.78 37.67 -5.92
CA SER A 189 -20.23 38.92 -6.44
C SER A 189 -19.01 39.39 -5.63
N PHE A 190 -19.07 39.25 -4.31
CA PHE A 190 -17.97 39.61 -3.42
C PHE A 190 -16.72 38.76 -3.72
N PHE A 191 -16.87 37.43 -3.75
CA PHE A 191 -15.75 36.53 -3.98
C PHE A 191 -15.12 36.76 -5.36
N GLN A 192 -15.95 36.94 -6.41
CA GLN A 192 -15.46 37.24 -7.75
C GLN A 192 -14.63 38.54 -7.80
N GLN A 193 -15.11 39.63 -7.19
CA GLN A 193 -14.38 40.91 -7.20
C GLN A 193 -13.05 40.85 -6.45
N ILE A 194 -13.01 40.16 -5.31
CA ILE A 194 -11.76 39.96 -4.57
C ILE A 194 -10.81 39.04 -5.35
N LEU A 195 -11.34 38.03 -6.05
CA LEU A 195 -10.53 37.13 -6.89
C LEU A 195 -9.92 37.88 -8.08
N GLU A 196 -10.69 38.74 -8.74
CA GLU A 196 -10.20 39.63 -9.80
C GLU A 196 -9.10 40.55 -9.27
N GLN A 197 -9.27 41.11 -8.07
CA GLN A 197 -8.23 41.91 -7.41
C GLN A 197 -6.96 41.09 -7.11
N TYR A 198 -7.11 39.85 -6.67
CA TYR A 198 -5.97 38.96 -6.41
C TYR A 198 -5.16 38.70 -7.69
N GLU A 199 -5.87 38.51 -8.81
CA GLU A 199 -5.27 38.31 -10.14
C GLU A 199 -4.64 39.61 -10.69
N SER A 200 -5.21 40.78 -10.38
CA SER A 200 -4.71 42.07 -10.84
C SER A 200 -3.48 42.58 -10.08
N VAL A 201 -3.15 42.05 -8.90
CA VAL A 201 -2.03 42.56 -8.07
C VAL A 201 -0.72 42.70 -8.85
N ALA A 202 -0.34 41.66 -9.60
CA ALA A 202 0.91 41.66 -10.36
C ALA A 202 0.90 42.68 -11.52
N PRO A 203 -0.07 42.64 -12.46
CA PRO A 203 -0.11 43.61 -13.55
C PRO A 203 -0.32 45.05 -13.06
N ASP A 204 -1.04 45.27 -11.96
CA ASP A 204 -1.23 46.60 -11.38
C ASP A 204 0.09 47.20 -10.86
N ILE A 205 0.91 46.39 -10.17
CA ILE A 205 2.24 46.82 -9.68
C ILE A 205 3.20 47.07 -10.85
N GLU A 206 3.19 46.21 -11.87
CA GLU A 206 4.00 46.39 -13.08
C GLU A 206 3.61 47.68 -13.83
N HIS A 207 2.32 47.93 -13.97
CA HIS A 207 1.81 49.16 -14.57
C HIS A 207 2.19 50.40 -13.74
N GLN A 208 2.07 50.35 -12.42
CA GLN A 208 2.53 51.42 -11.52
C GLN A 208 4.04 51.69 -11.69
N LEU A 209 4.86 50.65 -11.76
CA LEU A 209 6.30 50.76 -11.95
C LEU A 209 6.66 51.40 -13.32
N SER A 210 5.92 51.04 -14.37
CA SER A 210 6.13 51.58 -15.72
C SER A 210 5.80 53.08 -15.85
N ASN A 211 4.94 53.59 -14.96
CA ASN A 211 4.55 55.00 -14.89
C ASN A 211 5.48 55.86 -14.02
N LEU A 212 6.46 55.27 -13.33
CA LEU A 212 7.44 56.01 -12.52
C LEU A 212 8.58 56.58 -13.39
N SER A 213 9.23 57.65 -12.91
CA SER A 213 10.37 58.26 -13.62
C SER A 213 11.57 57.31 -13.67
N LYS A 214 12.36 57.39 -14.75
CA LYS A 214 13.51 56.49 -15.01
C LYS A 214 14.57 56.47 -13.90
N ASP A 215 14.63 57.51 -13.06
CA ASP A 215 15.57 57.61 -11.94
C ASP A 215 15.08 56.86 -10.69
N VAL A 216 13.76 56.77 -10.48
CA VAL A 216 13.14 56.02 -9.38
C VAL A 216 13.06 54.52 -9.72
N THR A 217 12.78 54.18 -10.99
CA THR A 217 12.72 52.78 -11.44
C THR A 217 14.06 52.05 -11.29
N LYS A 218 15.20 52.76 -11.41
CA LYS A 218 16.55 52.18 -11.20
C LYS A 218 16.87 51.88 -9.73
N ALA A 219 16.17 52.50 -8.78
CA ALA A 219 16.38 52.30 -7.35
C ALA A 219 15.53 51.14 -6.78
N ILE A 220 14.52 50.67 -7.54
CA ILE A 220 13.63 49.59 -7.13
C ILE A 220 14.18 48.27 -7.68
N SER A 221 14.57 47.36 -6.80
CA SER A 221 15.09 46.04 -7.21
C SER A 221 13.96 45.08 -7.59
N SER A 222 14.27 44.07 -8.41
CA SER A 222 13.34 43.02 -8.79
C SER A 222 12.82 42.23 -7.58
N GLU A 223 13.67 42.05 -6.57
CA GLU A 223 13.32 41.39 -5.31
C GLU A 223 12.31 42.22 -4.49
N MET A 224 12.42 43.55 -4.52
CA MET A 224 11.46 44.43 -3.84
C MET A 224 10.08 44.39 -4.50
N VAL A 225 10.03 44.33 -5.84
CA VAL A 225 8.78 44.19 -6.60
C VAL A 225 8.10 42.86 -6.32
N SER A 226 8.85 41.75 -6.34
CA SER A 226 8.29 40.43 -6.05
C SER A 226 7.81 40.30 -4.60
N ALA A 227 8.52 40.91 -3.64
CA ALA A 227 8.08 40.99 -2.25
C ALA A 227 6.78 41.81 -2.09
N MET A 228 6.65 42.94 -2.79
CA MET A 228 5.43 43.76 -2.78
C MET A 228 4.24 43.02 -3.41
N ILE A 229 4.44 42.32 -4.54
CA ILE A 229 3.41 41.47 -5.16
C ILE A 229 2.97 40.38 -4.18
N SER A 230 3.92 39.71 -3.54
CA SER A 230 3.64 38.64 -2.57
C SER A 230 2.85 39.15 -1.36
N TRP A 231 3.24 40.28 -0.78
CA TRP A 231 2.57 40.87 0.38
C TRP A 231 1.12 41.30 0.04
N ASN A 232 0.92 41.96 -1.10
CA ASN A 232 -0.41 42.36 -1.56
C ASN A 232 -1.30 41.13 -1.89
N LYS A 233 -0.76 40.11 -2.57
CA LYS A 233 -1.48 38.86 -2.82
C LYS A 233 -1.88 38.16 -1.53
N THR A 234 -1.01 38.13 -0.53
CA THR A 234 -1.30 37.54 0.79
C THR A 234 -2.45 38.28 1.47
N ALA A 235 -2.43 39.63 1.47
CA ALA A 235 -3.49 40.42 2.08
C ALA A 235 -4.86 40.21 1.43
N VAL A 236 -4.91 40.06 0.10
CA VAL A 236 -6.15 39.75 -0.64
C VAL A 236 -6.58 38.29 -0.43
N ALA A 237 -5.62 37.36 -0.38
CA ALA A 237 -5.88 35.94 -0.10
C ALA A 237 -6.52 35.72 1.28
N ASP A 238 -6.14 36.50 2.30
CA ASP A 238 -6.79 36.45 3.62
C ASP A 238 -8.30 36.77 3.55
N VAL A 239 -8.69 37.71 2.66
CA VAL A 239 -10.10 38.05 2.44
C VAL A 239 -10.83 36.94 1.69
N LEU A 240 -10.19 36.32 0.69
CA LEU A 240 -10.73 35.13 0.00
C LEU A 240 -10.94 33.97 0.97
N TYR A 241 -9.94 33.67 1.80
CA TYR A 241 -10.02 32.64 2.83
C TYR A 241 -11.16 32.92 3.82
N THR A 242 -11.26 34.15 4.32
CA THR A 242 -12.36 34.53 5.22
C THR A 242 -13.71 34.35 4.53
N SER A 243 -13.83 34.72 3.25
CA SER A 243 -15.07 34.59 2.48
C SER A 243 -15.54 33.14 2.32
N VAL A 244 -14.63 32.18 2.14
CA VAL A 244 -14.99 30.75 2.10
C VAL A 244 -15.24 30.21 3.50
N SER A 245 -14.47 30.65 4.50
CA SER A 245 -14.62 30.22 5.89
C SER A 245 -15.98 30.60 6.47
N VAL A 246 -16.46 31.83 6.22
CA VAL A 246 -17.81 32.21 6.65
C VAL A 246 -18.91 31.47 5.88
N SER A 247 -18.68 31.08 4.61
CA SER A 247 -19.61 30.21 3.88
C SER A 247 -19.71 28.82 4.53
N LEU A 248 -18.57 28.27 4.98
CA LEU A 248 -18.52 27.01 5.71
C LEU A 248 -19.29 27.09 7.03
N GLU A 249 -19.11 28.17 7.79
CA GLU A 249 -19.87 28.40 9.02
C GLU A 249 -21.39 28.42 8.76
N VAL A 250 -21.84 29.04 7.67
CA VAL A 250 -23.27 29.14 7.34
C VAL A 250 -23.86 27.77 6.96
N ILE A 251 -23.21 26.99 6.09
CA ILE A 251 -23.74 25.68 5.68
C ILE A 251 -23.78 24.68 6.85
N GLN A 252 -22.83 24.77 7.79
CA GLN A 252 -22.83 23.94 9.00
C GLN A 252 -24.03 24.19 9.92
N GLN A 253 -24.73 25.32 9.75
CA GLN A 253 -25.96 25.64 10.50
C GLN A 253 -27.24 25.28 9.74
N ALA A 254 -27.13 24.70 8.54
CA ALA A 254 -28.31 24.31 7.76
C ALA A 254 -29.05 23.16 8.45
N PRO A 255 -30.35 23.31 8.76
CA PRO A 255 -31.11 22.32 9.51
C PRO A 255 -31.48 21.07 8.70
N ASP A 256 -31.52 21.20 7.37
CA ASP A 256 -31.90 20.15 6.43
C ASP A 256 -31.14 20.25 5.11
N LEU A 257 -31.30 19.24 4.25
CA LEU A 257 -30.63 19.14 2.96
C LEU A 257 -31.03 20.27 1.99
N GLU A 258 -32.29 20.69 2.01
CA GLU A 258 -32.78 21.76 1.13
C GLU A 258 -32.08 23.09 1.46
N ALA A 259 -32.04 23.46 2.75
CA ALA A 259 -31.29 24.63 3.21
C ALA A 259 -29.79 24.50 2.91
N GLY A 260 -29.23 23.29 3.05
CA GLY A 260 -27.85 22.97 2.69
C GLY A 260 -27.52 23.30 1.22
N LEU A 261 -28.41 22.93 0.28
CA LEU A 261 -28.26 23.24 -1.14
C LEU A 261 -28.23 24.74 -1.42
N PHE A 262 -29.12 25.52 -0.79
CA PHE A 262 -29.09 26.97 -0.92
C PHE A 262 -27.80 27.58 -0.32
N CYS A 263 -27.22 26.95 0.71
CA CYS A 263 -25.97 27.39 1.34
C CYS A 263 -24.71 27.03 0.54
N LEU A 264 -24.73 25.96 -0.28
CA LEU A 264 -23.56 25.37 -0.96
C LEU A 264 -22.64 26.38 -1.65
N GLY A 265 -23.20 27.41 -2.29
CA GLY A 265 -22.39 28.45 -2.93
C GLY A 265 -21.69 27.98 -4.19
N ILE A 266 -22.45 27.37 -5.09
CA ILE A 266 -21.99 26.75 -6.33
C ILE A 266 -20.93 27.59 -7.05
N ARG A 267 -21.20 28.87 -7.34
CA ARG A 267 -20.27 29.74 -8.07
C ARG A 267 -18.94 29.97 -7.34
N GLN A 268 -18.98 30.13 -6.01
CA GLN A 268 -17.77 30.29 -5.19
C GLN A 268 -16.91 29.02 -5.25
N LEU A 269 -17.53 27.85 -5.12
CA LEU A 269 -16.83 26.56 -5.22
C LEU A 269 -16.25 26.32 -6.62
N GLN A 270 -17.02 26.61 -7.68
CA GLN A 270 -16.54 26.52 -9.06
C GLN A 270 -15.29 27.38 -9.28
N GLN A 271 -15.32 28.63 -8.80
CA GLN A 271 -14.18 29.55 -8.92
C GLN A 271 -12.98 29.08 -8.09
N ALA A 272 -13.19 28.58 -6.88
CA ALA A 272 -12.13 28.01 -6.07
C ALA A 272 -11.49 26.78 -6.76
N PHE A 273 -12.28 25.78 -7.15
CA PHE A 273 -11.77 24.55 -7.79
C PHE A 273 -11.09 24.81 -9.14
N ALA A 274 -11.58 25.77 -9.92
CA ALA A 274 -10.95 26.15 -11.19
C ALA A 274 -9.48 26.59 -11.00
N ARG A 275 -9.14 27.26 -9.90
CA ARG A 275 -7.76 27.72 -9.62
C ARG A 275 -6.82 26.64 -9.11
N PHE A 276 -7.34 25.44 -8.83
CA PHE A 276 -6.55 24.24 -8.54
C PHE A 276 -6.61 23.21 -9.70
N SER A 277 -7.25 23.55 -10.82
CA SER A 277 -7.31 22.70 -12.02
C SER A 277 -6.09 22.86 -12.95
N SER A 278 -5.13 23.72 -12.59
CA SER A 278 -3.86 23.93 -13.28
C SER A 278 -2.70 23.93 -12.29
N THR A 279 -1.50 23.56 -12.76
CA THR A 279 -0.26 23.59 -11.96
C THR A 279 0.65 24.74 -12.45
N PRO A 280 1.19 25.60 -11.57
CA PRO A 280 0.97 25.67 -10.12
C PRO A 280 -0.44 26.15 -9.74
N PRO A 281 -0.92 25.84 -8.52
CA PRO A 281 -2.22 26.32 -8.04
C PRO A 281 -2.24 27.85 -7.95
N GLY A 282 -3.37 28.45 -8.30
CA GLY A 282 -3.57 29.90 -8.29
C GLY A 282 -3.86 30.49 -6.92
N LEU A 283 -4.25 29.68 -5.94
CA LEU A 283 -4.70 30.10 -4.60
C LEU A 283 -4.03 29.28 -3.49
N ASP A 284 -4.15 29.76 -2.25
CA ASP A 284 -3.65 29.09 -1.05
C ASP A 284 -4.46 27.81 -0.71
N TRP A 285 -3.76 26.78 -0.23
CA TRP A 285 -4.34 25.47 0.12
C TRP A 285 -5.38 25.52 1.23
N GLN A 286 -5.36 26.53 2.12
CA GLN A 286 -6.39 26.73 3.14
C GLN A 286 -7.75 27.09 2.51
N ILE A 287 -7.75 27.83 1.39
CA ILE A 287 -8.96 28.15 0.64
C ILE A 287 -9.56 26.87 0.05
N LEU A 288 -8.72 26.01 -0.53
CA LEU A 288 -9.16 24.71 -1.02
C LEU A 288 -9.72 23.84 0.10
N ARG A 289 -9.03 23.76 1.24
CA ARG A 289 -9.50 22.97 2.39
C ARG A 289 -10.88 23.39 2.86
N ALA A 290 -11.11 24.69 3.02
CA ALA A 290 -12.42 25.22 3.40
C ALA A 290 -13.48 24.91 2.33
N SER A 291 -13.12 25.01 1.04
CA SER A 291 -14.03 24.68 -0.07
C SER A 291 -14.41 23.20 -0.12
N LEU A 292 -13.44 22.30 0.13
CA LEU A 292 -13.67 20.87 0.27
C LEU A 292 -14.56 20.55 1.48
N SER A 293 -14.35 21.25 2.60
CA SER A 293 -15.16 21.08 3.82
C SER A 293 -16.62 21.50 3.62
N ILE A 294 -16.89 22.50 2.78
CA ILE A 294 -18.26 22.87 2.38
C ILE A 294 -18.92 21.72 1.62
N LEU A 295 -18.21 21.14 0.64
CA LEU A 295 -18.72 19.99 -0.13
C LEU A 295 -18.91 18.75 0.77
N GLU A 296 -17.98 18.50 1.70
CA GLU A 296 -18.10 17.44 2.70
C GLU A 296 -19.34 17.59 3.58
N THR A 297 -19.60 18.82 4.06
CA THR A 297 -20.79 19.11 4.89
C THR A 297 -22.07 18.77 4.14
N LEU A 298 -22.18 19.17 2.87
CA LEU A 298 -23.36 18.82 2.05
C LEU A 298 -23.47 17.31 1.79
N LEU A 299 -22.35 16.64 1.46
CA LEU A 299 -22.36 15.19 1.25
C LEU A 299 -22.74 14.41 2.51
N ASN A 300 -22.34 14.89 3.70
CA ASN A 300 -22.78 14.32 4.97
C ASN A 300 -24.30 14.45 5.14
N GLN A 301 -24.87 15.61 4.83
CA GLN A 301 -26.33 15.81 4.86
C GLN A 301 -27.05 14.90 3.85
N VAL A 302 -26.51 14.70 2.64
CA VAL A 302 -27.06 13.76 1.66
C VAL A 302 -27.01 12.32 2.19
N ASP A 303 -25.89 11.91 2.81
CA ASP A 303 -25.72 10.58 3.37
C ASP A 303 -26.68 10.32 4.55
N GLU A 304 -26.79 11.27 5.47
CA GLU A 304 -27.74 11.21 6.60
C GLU A 304 -29.18 11.17 6.12
N PHE A 305 -29.52 11.98 5.11
CA PHE A 305 -30.86 12.02 4.52
C PHE A 305 -31.22 10.67 3.89
N LYS A 306 -30.34 10.09 3.05
CA LYS A 306 -30.55 8.77 2.43
C LYS A 306 -30.60 7.62 3.45
N ALA A 307 -29.84 7.70 4.55
CA ALA A 307 -29.91 6.69 5.61
C ALA A 307 -31.27 6.69 6.35
N ASN A 308 -31.85 7.88 6.53
CA ASN A 308 -33.16 8.03 7.16
C ASN A 308 -34.32 7.58 6.25
N GLU A 309 -34.16 7.61 4.93
CA GLU A 309 -35.17 7.09 3.98
C GLU A 309 -35.37 5.56 4.08
N GLN A 310 -34.27 4.82 4.29
CA GLN A 310 -34.31 3.36 4.38
C GLN A 310 -35.05 2.82 5.62
N SER A 311 -35.34 3.69 6.60
CA SER A 311 -35.95 3.32 7.88
C SER A 311 -37.43 3.72 8.04
N GLN A 312 -38.03 4.42 7.06
CA GLN A 312 -39.43 4.88 7.13
C GLN A 312 -40.33 4.28 6.04
N GLU A 313 -41.15 3.26 6.35
CA GLU A 313 -42.16 2.70 5.42
C GLU A 313 -43.38 3.64 5.26
N SER A 314 -43.35 4.66 4.40
CA SER A 314 -44.50 5.57 4.17
C SER A 314 -44.45 6.34 2.84
N GLU A 315 -45.59 6.91 2.41
CA GLU A 315 -45.74 7.75 1.19
C GLU A 315 -44.82 8.98 1.15
N SER A 316 -44.26 9.39 2.29
CA SER A 316 -43.18 10.38 2.40
C SER A 316 -41.86 9.96 1.71
N GLN A 317 -41.66 8.67 1.43
CA GLN A 317 -40.47 8.15 0.74
C GLN A 317 -40.32 8.67 -0.70
N ILE A 318 -41.43 8.86 -1.44
CA ILE A 318 -41.38 9.28 -2.85
C ILE A 318 -40.96 10.76 -2.98
N LEU A 319 -41.45 11.61 -2.08
CA LEU A 319 -41.11 13.04 -2.05
C LEU A 319 -39.69 13.29 -1.51
N ASN A 320 -39.24 12.47 -0.55
CA ASN A 320 -37.90 12.57 0.02
C ASN A 320 -36.81 12.13 -0.99
N SER A 321 -37.00 11.01 -1.70
CA SER A 321 -36.04 10.53 -2.70
C SER A 321 -35.77 11.57 -3.78
N ALA A 322 -36.81 12.31 -4.21
CA ALA A 322 -36.67 13.34 -5.22
C ALA A 322 -35.75 14.49 -4.78
N LEU A 323 -35.78 14.90 -3.50
CA LEU A 323 -34.93 15.99 -3.00
C LEU A 323 -33.44 15.58 -2.97
N ALA A 324 -33.15 14.35 -2.55
CA ALA A 324 -31.79 13.83 -2.55
C ALA A 324 -31.25 13.65 -3.98
N ASP A 325 -32.10 13.21 -4.91
CA ASP A 325 -31.73 13.07 -6.31
C ASP A 325 -31.55 14.43 -7.00
N ASP A 326 -32.39 15.42 -6.69
CA ASP A 326 -32.22 16.81 -7.13
C ASP A 326 -30.90 17.42 -6.61
N ALA A 327 -30.57 17.16 -5.34
CA ALA A 327 -29.29 17.58 -4.74
C ALA A 327 -28.10 16.99 -5.50
N LEU A 328 -28.16 15.69 -5.81
CA LEU A 328 -27.14 14.99 -6.58
C LEU A 328 -27.08 15.46 -8.03
N GLN A 329 -28.21 15.82 -8.63
CA GLN A 329 -28.27 16.39 -9.97
C GLN A 329 -27.56 17.76 -10.02
N VAL A 330 -27.79 18.62 -9.02
CA VAL A 330 -27.08 19.91 -8.88
C VAL A 330 -25.57 19.67 -8.76
N LEU A 331 -25.14 18.73 -7.90
CA LEU A 331 -23.73 18.39 -7.75
C LEU A 331 -23.13 17.84 -9.05
N SER A 332 -23.87 16.98 -9.75
CA SER A 332 -23.46 16.39 -11.03
C SER A 332 -23.26 17.46 -12.11
N HIS A 333 -24.20 18.38 -12.25
CA HIS A 333 -24.19 19.38 -13.33
C HIS A 333 -23.21 20.52 -13.04
N ASP A 334 -23.23 21.05 -11.82
CA ASP A 334 -22.57 22.31 -11.53
C ASP A 334 -21.19 22.15 -10.85
N ILE A 335 -20.92 21.04 -10.16
CA ILE A 335 -19.70 20.88 -9.36
C ILE A 335 -18.77 19.79 -9.89
N ALA A 336 -19.30 18.62 -10.24
CA ALA A 336 -18.52 17.40 -10.48
C ALA A 336 -17.35 17.59 -11.46
N LYS A 337 -17.58 18.23 -12.61
CA LYS A 337 -16.55 18.44 -13.65
C LYS A 337 -15.34 19.21 -13.12
N LEU A 338 -15.55 20.36 -12.48
CA LEU A 338 -14.46 21.17 -11.94
C LEU A 338 -13.81 20.51 -10.74
N PHE A 339 -14.59 19.85 -9.89
CA PHE A 339 -14.09 19.12 -8.74
C PHE A 339 -13.18 17.94 -9.13
N PHE A 340 -13.59 17.10 -10.08
CA PHE A 340 -12.75 15.98 -10.57
C PHE A 340 -11.53 16.47 -11.34
N SER A 341 -11.65 17.55 -12.14
CA SER A 341 -10.50 18.16 -12.82
C SER A 341 -9.47 18.71 -11.83
N MET A 342 -9.92 19.41 -10.79
CA MET A 342 -9.11 19.91 -9.69
C MET A 342 -8.40 18.76 -8.98
N THR A 343 -9.15 17.73 -8.59
CA THR A 343 -8.60 16.58 -7.87
C THR A 343 -7.55 15.85 -8.71
N HIS A 344 -7.84 15.60 -10.00
CA HIS A 344 -6.86 15.02 -10.93
C HIS A 344 -5.57 15.85 -10.99
N CYS A 345 -5.67 17.18 -11.11
CA CYS A 345 -4.53 18.08 -11.21
C CYS A 345 -3.64 18.00 -9.96
N ILE A 346 -4.24 18.03 -8.77
CA ILE A 346 -3.54 17.93 -7.49
C ILE A 346 -2.81 16.59 -7.36
N LEU A 347 -3.46 15.49 -7.74
CA LEU A 347 -2.88 14.15 -7.68
C LEU A 347 -1.74 13.95 -8.67
N SER A 348 -1.83 14.57 -9.85
CA SER A 348 -0.82 14.48 -10.92
C SER A 348 0.39 15.37 -10.68
N ALA A 349 0.27 16.42 -9.86
CA ALA A 349 1.37 17.31 -9.54
C ALA A 349 2.52 16.52 -8.88
N SER A 350 3.70 16.59 -9.49
CA SER A 350 4.91 15.96 -8.98
C SER A 350 5.62 16.94 -8.05
N ASP A 351 5.43 16.79 -6.75
CA ASP A 351 6.13 17.59 -5.75
C ASP A 351 6.82 16.67 -4.75
N LYS A 352 8.16 16.61 -4.82
CA LYS A 352 8.99 15.74 -3.95
C LYS A 352 8.83 16.11 -2.47
N THR A 353 8.35 17.31 -2.17
CA THR A 353 8.11 17.82 -0.82
C THR A 353 6.74 18.51 -0.75
N ARG A 354 5.66 17.71 -0.75
CA ARG A 354 4.33 18.25 -0.43
C ARG A 354 4.30 18.77 1.01
N SER A 355 3.71 19.95 1.21
CA SER A 355 3.44 20.43 2.57
C SER A 355 2.38 19.54 3.25
N SER A 356 2.27 19.64 4.59
CA SER A 356 1.23 18.94 5.35
C SER A 356 -0.17 19.29 4.82
N ASP A 357 -0.43 20.56 4.50
CA ASP A 357 -1.72 21.02 4.01
C ASP A 357 -2.05 20.47 2.61
N GLN A 358 -1.05 20.36 1.73
CA GLN A 358 -1.23 19.76 0.40
C GLN A 358 -1.64 18.30 0.48
N SER A 359 -1.00 17.53 1.38
CA SER A 359 -1.30 16.12 1.57
C SER A 359 -2.70 15.92 2.12
N GLN A 360 -3.08 16.71 3.14
CA GLN A 360 -4.42 16.66 3.74
C GLN A 360 -5.52 17.06 2.74
N CYS A 361 -5.29 18.09 1.91
CA CYS A 361 -6.24 18.47 0.85
C CYS A 361 -6.38 17.38 -0.22
N ALA A 362 -5.27 16.73 -0.62
CA ALA A 362 -5.30 15.65 -1.59
C ALA A 362 -6.06 14.42 -1.03
N GLU A 363 -5.81 14.05 0.23
CA GLU A 363 -6.53 12.97 0.92
C GLU A 363 -8.04 13.27 0.99
N LEU A 364 -8.42 14.46 1.48
CA LEU A 364 -9.81 14.85 1.59
C LEU A 364 -10.50 14.89 0.22
N ALA A 365 -9.85 15.46 -0.80
CA ALA A 365 -10.40 15.50 -2.15
C ALA A 365 -10.64 14.08 -2.72
N VAL A 366 -9.73 13.13 -2.46
CA VAL A 366 -9.88 11.74 -2.90
C VAL A 366 -11.02 11.02 -2.18
N VAL A 367 -11.17 11.24 -0.87
CA VAL A 367 -12.28 10.68 -0.08
C VAL A 367 -13.62 11.23 -0.57
N LEU A 368 -13.71 12.55 -0.77
CA LEU A 368 -14.92 13.18 -1.31
C LEU A 368 -15.21 12.75 -2.74
N ALA A 369 -14.18 12.51 -3.56
CA ALA A 369 -14.36 11.97 -4.90
C ALA A 369 -14.94 10.56 -4.88
N ALA A 370 -14.43 9.66 -4.03
CA ALA A 370 -15.01 8.32 -3.85
C ALA A 370 -16.49 8.38 -3.46
N ARG A 371 -16.82 9.21 -2.46
CA ARG A 371 -18.19 9.41 -1.97
C ARG A 371 -19.12 9.95 -3.05
N LEU A 372 -18.73 11.08 -3.67
CA LEU A 372 -19.51 11.71 -4.73
C LEU A 372 -19.72 10.76 -5.90
N SER A 373 -18.67 10.08 -6.36
CA SER A 373 -18.77 9.14 -7.48
C SER A 373 -19.74 8.00 -7.24
N MET A 374 -19.68 7.39 -6.06
CA MET A 374 -20.61 6.32 -5.68
C MET A 374 -22.06 6.83 -5.65
N ARG A 375 -22.32 8.01 -5.06
CA ARG A 375 -23.67 8.60 -5.04
C ARG A 375 -24.19 8.94 -6.43
N LEU A 376 -23.34 9.47 -7.31
CA LEU A 376 -23.71 9.74 -8.71
C LEU A 376 -23.89 8.46 -9.53
N SER A 377 -23.24 7.36 -9.14
CA SER A 377 -23.46 6.05 -9.76
C SER A 377 -24.79 5.42 -9.33
N GLU A 378 -25.23 5.64 -8.08
CA GLU A 378 -26.57 5.20 -7.61
C GLU A 378 -27.69 5.86 -8.41
N THR A 379 -27.56 7.15 -8.77
CA THR A 379 -28.56 7.90 -9.55
C THR A 379 -28.43 7.69 -11.08
N GLY A 380 -27.45 6.90 -11.52
CA GLY A 380 -27.15 6.70 -12.94
C GLY A 380 -26.56 7.92 -13.66
N SER A 381 -26.24 9.00 -12.94
CA SER A 381 -25.65 10.23 -13.51
C SER A 381 -24.18 10.06 -13.90
N LEU A 382 -23.48 9.08 -13.31
CA LEU A 382 -22.09 8.76 -13.58
C LEU A 382 -21.86 7.26 -13.63
N GLN A 383 -21.31 6.74 -14.73
CA GLN A 383 -20.78 5.38 -14.70
C GLN A 383 -19.43 5.36 -13.98
N PHE A 384 -19.26 4.48 -13.01
CA PHE A 384 -18.04 4.41 -12.19
C PHE A 384 -16.76 4.30 -13.02
N LEU A 385 -16.81 3.59 -14.15
CA LEU A 385 -15.71 3.44 -15.10
C LEU A 385 -15.26 4.76 -15.75
N ASP A 386 -16.13 5.77 -15.83
CA ASP A 386 -15.82 7.04 -16.49
C ASP A 386 -14.78 7.85 -15.70
N LEU A 387 -14.58 7.54 -14.40
CA LEU A 387 -13.50 8.11 -13.59
C LEU A 387 -12.10 7.73 -14.11
N PHE A 388 -11.99 6.54 -14.72
CA PHE A 388 -10.75 5.99 -15.25
C PHE A 388 -10.59 6.22 -16.75
N LYS A 389 -11.57 6.87 -17.40
CA LYS A 389 -11.50 7.25 -18.82
C LYS A 389 -11.11 8.73 -18.95
N PRO A 390 -10.44 9.12 -20.05
CA PRO A 390 -10.31 10.54 -20.38
C PRO A 390 -11.70 11.11 -20.67
N GLY A 391 -12.11 12.13 -19.92
CA GLY A 391 -13.44 12.72 -20.04
C GLY A 391 -13.69 13.81 -19.00
N GLU A 392 -14.89 14.39 -19.04
CA GLU A 392 -15.27 15.51 -18.16
C GLU A 392 -15.26 15.13 -16.66
N ASN A 393 -15.58 13.87 -16.36
CA ASN A 393 -15.58 13.32 -15.00
C ASN A 393 -14.34 12.45 -14.71
N GLY A 394 -13.33 12.48 -15.58
CA GLY A 394 -12.13 11.65 -15.43
C GLY A 394 -11.25 12.12 -14.27
N LEU A 395 -11.42 11.51 -13.09
CA LEU A 395 -10.59 11.70 -11.90
C LEU A 395 -9.18 11.13 -12.08
N TRP A 396 -9.09 9.91 -12.62
CA TRP A 396 -7.83 9.19 -12.80
C TRP A 396 -7.36 9.25 -14.25
N ARG A 397 -8.30 9.32 -15.21
CA ARG A 397 -8.08 9.42 -16.68
C ARG A 397 -7.33 8.26 -17.33
N SER A 398 -6.89 7.28 -16.56
CA SER A 398 -6.36 6.01 -17.03
C SER A 398 -6.79 4.88 -16.08
N LEU A 399 -6.66 3.63 -16.53
CA LEU A 399 -6.92 2.46 -15.70
C LEU A 399 -5.88 2.35 -14.57
N PRO A 400 -6.19 1.66 -13.45
CA PRO A 400 -5.29 1.59 -12.30
C PRO A 400 -3.85 1.17 -12.59
N HIS A 401 -3.64 0.27 -13.56
CA HIS A 401 -2.31 -0.21 -13.96
C HIS A 401 -1.55 0.76 -14.89
N ASP A 402 -2.19 1.80 -15.40
CA ASP A 402 -1.58 2.85 -16.22
C ASP A 402 -1.43 4.18 -15.47
N LEU A 403 -1.67 4.18 -14.15
CA LEU A 403 -1.55 5.38 -13.32
C LEU A 403 -0.09 5.72 -13.03
N SER A 404 0.20 7.02 -12.99
CA SER A 404 1.50 7.51 -12.56
C SER A 404 1.84 7.11 -11.12
N ILE A 405 3.13 7.11 -10.78
CA ILE A 405 3.63 6.83 -9.42
C ILE A 405 2.92 7.72 -8.38
N ASN A 406 2.75 9.01 -8.69
CA ASN A 406 2.09 9.98 -7.81
C ASN A 406 0.60 9.67 -7.57
N GLN A 407 -0.14 9.31 -8.63
CA GLN A 407 -1.55 8.95 -8.52
C GLN A 407 -1.74 7.64 -7.74
N ARG A 408 -0.88 6.63 -7.96
CA ARG A 408 -0.95 5.34 -7.25
C ARG A 408 -0.72 5.45 -5.74
N ARG A 409 -0.11 6.55 -5.25
CA ARG A 409 -0.05 6.83 -3.82
C ARG A 409 -1.44 6.98 -3.19
N TYR A 410 -2.39 7.59 -3.89
CA TYR A 410 -3.73 7.88 -3.37
C TYR A 410 -4.80 6.89 -3.81
N LEU A 411 -4.49 5.98 -4.73
CA LEU A 411 -5.40 4.90 -5.11
C LEU A 411 -5.89 4.09 -3.88
N PRO A 412 -5.05 3.69 -2.90
CA PRO A 412 -5.53 3.00 -1.71
C PRO A 412 -6.54 3.82 -0.91
N VAL A 413 -6.36 5.15 -0.80
CA VAL A 413 -7.30 6.05 -0.10
C VAL A 413 -8.67 6.03 -0.77
N PHE A 414 -8.69 6.12 -2.10
CA PHE A 414 -9.91 6.09 -2.90
C PHE A 414 -10.68 4.78 -2.72
N ILE A 415 -9.98 3.63 -2.82
CA ILE A 415 -10.59 2.31 -2.66
C ILE A 415 -11.06 2.08 -1.22
N THR A 416 -10.28 2.52 -0.22
CA THR A 416 -10.63 2.47 1.20
C THR A 416 -11.92 3.26 1.46
N ALA A 417 -12.06 4.46 0.89
CA ALA A 417 -13.27 5.25 1.01
C ALA A 417 -14.48 4.55 0.37
N LEU A 418 -14.34 3.99 -0.84
CA LEU A 418 -15.41 3.23 -1.49
C LEU A 418 -15.88 2.03 -0.65
N LEU A 419 -14.94 1.25 -0.10
CA LEU A 419 -15.26 0.09 0.75
C LEU A 419 -15.97 0.51 2.04
N ARG A 420 -15.51 1.58 2.71
CA ARG A 420 -16.12 2.09 3.94
C ARG A 420 -17.56 2.53 3.76
N HIS A 421 -17.89 3.04 2.58
CA HIS A 421 -19.26 3.47 2.26
C HIS A 421 -20.10 2.41 1.54
N GLY A 422 -19.64 1.14 1.49
CA GLY A 422 -20.45 0.02 1.01
C GLY A 422 -20.50 -0.16 -0.51
N PHE A 423 -19.51 0.33 -1.26
CA PHE A 423 -19.45 0.08 -2.70
C PHE A 423 -19.22 -1.41 -3.01
N CYS A 424 -20.13 -2.03 -3.78
CA CYS A 424 -20.07 -3.46 -4.11
C CYS A 424 -19.90 -3.78 -5.61
N ASN A 425 -20.03 -2.80 -6.51
CA ASN A 425 -20.08 -3.00 -7.97
C ASN A 425 -18.69 -3.14 -8.63
N TRP A 426 -17.81 -3.95 -8.03
CA TRP A 426 -16.43 -4.14 -8.49
C TRP A 426 -16.34 -4.84 -9.86
N ARG A 427 -17.22 -5.82 -10.12
CA ARG A 427 -17.15 -6.69 -11.32
C ARG A 427 -17.62 -6.02 -12.61
N GLU A 428 -18.62 -5.15 -12.54
CA GLU A 428 -19.12 -4.40 -13.70
C GLU A 428 -18.08 -3.39 -14.21
N GLY A 429 -17.15 -2.96 -13.34
CA GLY A 429 -16.07 -2.05 -13.68
C GLY A 429 -14.81 -2.67 -14.29
N HIS A 430 -14.75 -3.99 -14.51
CA HIS A 430 -13.47 -4.68 -14.80
C HIS A 430 -12.35 -4.41 -13.78
N LEU A 431 -12.72 -3.98 -12.57
CA LEU A 431 -11.81 -3.62 -11.48
C LEU A 431 -11.84 -4.74 -10.45
N ILE A 432 -10.73 -5.45 -10.33
CA ILE A 432 -10.64 -6.60 -9.43
C ILE A 432 -9.92 -6.15 -8.15
N LEU A 433 -10.52 -6.35 -6.98
CA LEU A 433 -9.95 -5.93 -5.70
C LEU A 433 -8.53 -6.48 -5.47
N ILE A 434 -8.27 -7.72 -5.87
CA ILE A 434 -6.94 -8.32 -5.77
C ILE A 434 -5.91 -7.64 -6.70
N GLU A 435 -6.33 -7.15 -7.86
CA GLU A 435 -5.48 -6.37 -8.77
C GLU A 435 -5.16 -5.01 -8.15
N LEU A 436 -6.16 -4.31 -7.60
CA LEU A 436 -5.98 -3.03 -6.91
C LEU A 436 -5.06 -3.15 -5.68
N TRP A 437 -5.19 -4.23 -4.92
CA TRP A 437 -4.29 -4.54 -3.82
C TRP A 437 -2.87 -4.79 -4.30
N LEU A 438 -2.67 -5.62 -5.34
CA LEU A 438 -1.34 -5.86 -5.91
C LEU A 438 -0.69 -4.60 -6.48
N ILE A 439 -1.44 -3.72 -7.16
CA ILE A 439 -0.95 -2.41 -7.61
C ILE A 439 -0.45 -1.56 -6.44
N SER A 440 -1.10 -1.67 -5.28
CA SER A 440 -0.73 -0.96 -4.05
C SER A 440 0.49 -1.57 -3.35
N VAL A 441 0.70 -2.88 -3.49
CA VAL A 441 1.87 -3.58 -2.93
C VAL A 441 3.10 -3.36 -3.81
N VAL A 442 2.95 -3.44 -5.13
CA VAL A 442 4.03 -3.38 -6.12
C VAL A 442 4.17 -1.97 -6.67
N LYS A 443 4.64 -1.05 -5.81
CA LYS A 443 4.94 0.34 -6.21
C LYS A 443 6.27 0.80 -5.62
N PRO A 444 6.92 1.80 -6.23
CA PRO A 444 8.14 2.41 -5.68
C PRO A 444 7.94 3.09 -4.32
N LYS A 445 9.03 3.31 -3.58
CA LYS A 445 9.01 3.86 -2.22
C LYS A 445 8.43 5.27 -2.18
N GLU A 446 8.66 6.07 -3.22
CA GLU A 446 8.10 7.41 -3.37
C GLU A 446 6.56 7.43 -3.32
N ALA A 447 5.91 6.33 -3.75
CA ALA A 447 4.47 6.18 -3.75
C ALA A 447 3.90 5.48 -2.51
N PHE A 448 4.72 5.13 -1.53
CA PHE A 448 4.23 4.49 -0.30
C PHE A 448 3.22 5.38 0.44
N GLY A 449 2.25 4.74 1.07
CA GLY A 449 1.20 5.42 1.83
C GLY A 449 -0.14 4.69 1.73
N TYR A 450 -0.83 4.67 2.87
CA TYR A 450 -2.23 4.23 3.04
C TYR A 450 -2.51 2.74 2.79
N GLU A 451 -1.49 1.90 2.62
CA GLU A 451 -1.70 0.47 2.37
C GLU A 451 -2.16 -0.27 3.61
N LYS A 452 -1.80 0.22 4.80
CA LYS A 452 -2.30 -0.31 6.07
C LYS A 452 -3.82 -0.11 6.17
N ASP A 453 -4.30 1.10 5.94
CA ASP A 453 -5.73 1.41 6.00
C ASP A 453 -6.51 0.60 4.95
N PHE A 454 -5.94 0.46 3.75
CA PHE A 454 -6.55 -0.35 2.69
C PHE A 454 -6.59 -1.84 3.05
N ALA A 455 -5.50 -2.39 3.60
CA ALA A 455 -5.46 -3.77 4.09
C ALA A 455 -6.51 -4.01 5.18
N GLU A 456 -6.61 -3.09 6.15
CA GLU A 456 -7.59 -3.19 7.23
C GLU A 456 -9.03 -3.17 6.69
N GLN A 457 -9.33 -2.35 5.68
CA GLN A 457 -10.65 -2.37 5.05
C GLN A 457 -10.92 -3.64 4.24
N LEU A 458 -9.92 -4.18 3.53
CA LEU A 458 -10.06 -5.46 2.82
C LEU A 458 -10.36 -6.61 3.80
N ILE A 459 -9.69 -6.63 4.96
CA ILE A 459 -9.95 -7.60 6.02
C ILE A 459 -11.37 -7.43 6.58
N HIS A 460 -11.83 -6.20 6.84
CA HIS A 460 -13.21 -5.95 7.28
C HIS A 460 -14.25 -6.38 6.24
N HIS A 461 -13.92 -6.26 4.94
CA HIS A 461 -14.77 -6.73 3.85
C HIS A 461 -14.72 -8.27 3.64
N GLY A 462 -13.90 -8.99 4.40
CA GLY A 462 -13.80 -10.45 4.37
C GLY A 462 -12.87 -11.01 3.29
N GLU A 463 -11.99 -10.20 2.72
CA GLU A 463 -11.04 -10.64 1.69
C GLU A 463 -9.89 -11.47 2.28
N VAL A 464 -9.79 -12.73 1.88
CA VAL A 464 -8.83 -13.70 2.44
C VAL A 464 -7.40 -13.56 1.90
N PHE A 465 -7.20 -12.77 0.84
CA PHE A 465 -5.90 -12.57 0.19
C PHE A 465 -5.04 -11.52 0.89
N VAL A 466 -5.49 -10.95 2.02
CA VAL A 466 -4.70 -10.07 2.89
C VAL A 466 -4.48 -10.75 4.24
N PRO A 467 -3.26 -10.77 4.79
CA PRO A 467 -3.01 -11.44 6.05
C PRO A 467 -3.55 -10.64 7.24
N ASN A 468 -4.15 -11.34 8.21
CA ASN A 468 -4.66 -10.72 9.44
C ASN A 468 -3.58 -10.06 10.30
N THR A 469 -2.29 -10.42 10.11
CA THR A 469 -1.14 -9.83 10.81
C THR A 469 -0.93 -8.36 10.49
N VAL A 470 -1.50 -7.85 9.38
CA VAL A 470 -1.43 -6.42 9.04
C VAL A 470 -2.27 -5.58 10.01
N LYS A 471 -3.33 -6.17 10.59
CA LYS A 471 -4.20 -5.49 11.54
C LYS A 471 -3.40 -5.13 12.80
N GLY A 472 -3.23 -3.83 13.04
CA GLY A 472 -2.47 -3.35 14.20
C GLY A 472 -0.95 -3.33 14.04
N PHE A 473 -0.39 -3.53 12.85
CA PHE A 473 1.05 -3.35 12.61
C PHE A 473 1.48 -1.88 12.89
N VAL A 474 2.52 -1.69 13.71
CA VAL A 474 2.99 -0.36 14.19
C VAL A 474 4.31 0.09 13.53
N GLY A 475 4.88 -0.68 12.61
CA GLY A 475 6.12 -0.31 11.92
C GLY A 475 5.91 0.49 10.62
N ASP A 476 6.98 1.12 10.13
CA ASP A 476 7.02 1.72 8.79
C ASP A 476 7.01 0.63 7.71
N ILE A 477 6.20 0.84 6.66
CA ILE A 477 6.14 -0.08 5.52
C ILE A 477 7.43 0.05 4.71
N ASN A 478 8.13 -1.07 4.54
CA ASN A 478 9.34 -1.19 3.73
C ASN A 478 9.19 -2.30 2.67
N TYR A 479 10.17 -2.44 1.79
CA TYR A 479 10.13 -3.46 0.73
C TYR A 479 10.11 -4.90 1.27
N GLU A 480 10.67 -5.15 2.44
CA GLU A 480 10.61 -6.47 3.11
C GLU A 480 9.16 -6.86 3.45
N ILE A 481 8.41 -5.94 4.08
CA ILE A 481 6.98 -6.16 4.37
C ILE A 481 6.18 -6.28 3.07
N LYS A 482 6.45 -5.45 2.07
CA LYS A 482 5.80 -5.54 0.75
C LYS A 482 6.04 -6.89 0.08
N ARG A 483 7.25 -7.46 0.20
CA ARG A 483 7.60 -8.79 -0.29
C ARG A 483 6.73 -9.86 0.38
N GLN A 484 6.62 -9.82 1.71
CA GLN A 484 5.80 -10.75 2.48
C GLN A 484 4.30 -10.64 2.12
N LEU A 485 3.80 -9.41 1.92
CA LEU A 485 2.42 -9.19 1.46
C LEU A 485 2.19 -9.74 0.05
N LEU A 486 3.15 -9.55 -0.86
CA LEU A 486 3.08 -10.11 -2.20
C LEU A 486 3.08 -11.65 -2.16
N GLU A 487 3.99 -12.25 -1.40
CA GLU A 487 4.06 -13.70 -1.20
C GLU A 487 2.72 -14.25 -0.67
N TYR A 488 2.12 -13.58 0.32
CA TYR A 488 0.83 -13.97 0.86
C TYR A 488 -0.28 -13.91 -0.20
N VAL A 489 -0.35 -12.83 -0.99
CA VAL A 489 -1.39 -12.69 -2.03
C VAL A 489 -1.23 -13.74 -3.13
N VAL A 490 -0.02 -13.93 -3.66
CA VAL A 490 0.22 -14.89 -4.76
C VAL A 490 0.03 -16.33 -4.26
N SER A 491 0.44 -16.64 -3.04
CA SER A 491 0.15 -17.94 -2.43
C SER A 491 -1.34 -18.16 -2.18
N SER A 492 -2.09 -17.11 -1.82
CA SER A 492 -3.56 -17.15 -1.72
C SER A 492 -4.22 -17.37 -3.08
N MET A 493 -3.75 -16.72 -4.16
CA MET A 493 -4.22 -16.98 -5.53
C MET A 493 -4.08 -18.47 -5.89
N ARG A 494 -2.90 -19.06 -5.64
CA ARG A 494 -2.65 -20.49 -5.87
C ARG A 494 -3.60 -21.38 -5.06
N LYS A 495 -3.74 -21.12 -3.75
CA LYS A 495 -4.67 -21.87 -2.89
C LYS A 495 -6.11 -21.79 -3.41
N SER A 496 -6.56 -20.60 -3.82
CA SER A 496 -7.90 -20.40 -4.38
C SER A 496 -8.14 -21.21 -5.66
N ILE A 497 -7.13 -21.34 -6.54
CA ILE A 497 -7.19 -22.15 -7.76
C ILE A 497 -7.20 -23.65 -7.44
N ARG A 498 -6.43 -24.06 -6.42
CA ARG A 498 -6.35 -25.46 -5.98
C ARG A 498 -7.68 -25.93 -5.39
N ASP A 499 -8.27 -25.12 -4.51
CA ASP A 499 -9.46 -25.46 -3.74
C ASP A 499 -10.76 -25.27 -4.56
N ALA A 500 -10.68 -24.65 -5.74
CA ALA A 500 -11.81 -24.44 -6.64
C ALA A 500 -12.22 -25.70 -7.42
N GLU A 501 -13.54 -25.83 -7.64
CA GLU A 501 -14.12 -26.86 -8.52
C GLU A 501 -13.63 -26.75 -9.99
N PRO A 502 -13.70 -27.83 -10.81
CA PRO A 502 -13.09 -27.86 -12.14
C PRO A 502 -13.53 -26.76 -13.12
N ARG A 503 -14.79 -26.30 -13.04
CA ARG A 503 -15.34 -25.23 -13.89
C ARG A 503 -14.83 -23.83 -13.48
N PRO A 504 -14.99 -23.36 -12.22
CA PRO A 504 -14.44 -22.07 -11.80
C PRO A 504 -12.90 -22.02 -11.84
N LYS A 505 -12.22 -23.17 -11.67
CA LYS A 505 -10.76 -23.27 -11.69
C LYS A 505 -10.12 -22.66 -12.94
N ARG A 506 -10.62 -22.99 -14.15
CA ARG A 506 -10.07 -22.42 -15.40
C ARG A 506 -10.29 -20.91 -15.51
N SER A 507 -11.45 -20.43 -15.05
CA SER A 507 -11.75 -19.00 -15.05
C SER A 507 -10.82 -18.24 -14.11
N LEU A 508 -10.61 -18.76 -12.89
CA LEU A 508 -9.71 -18.19 -11.90
C LEU A 508 -8.26 -18.19 -12.37
N GLN A 509 -7.79 -19.27 -13.02
CA GLN A 509 -6.46 -19.31 -13.62
C GLN A 509 -6.26 -18.20 -14.67
N LEU A 510 -7.24 -18.01 -15.55
CA LEU A 510 -7.19 -16.96 -16.57
C LEU A 510 -7.29 -15.55 -15.97
N GLU A 511 -8.04 -15.37 -14.89
CA GLU A 511 -8.17 -14.10 -14.19
C GLU A 511 -6.89 -13.73 -13.44
N HIS A 512 -6.43 -14.59 -12.51
CA HIS A 512 -5.20 -14.37 -11.74
C HIS A 512 -3.98 -14.26 -12.65
N GLY A 513 -3.91 -15.08 -13.71
CA GLY A 513 -2.84 -14.98 -14.71
C GLY A 513 -2.84 -13.65 -15.48
N ARG A 514 -4.01 -13.08 -15.78
CA ARG A 514 -4.11 -11.74 -16.38
C ARG A 514 -3.68 -10.65 -15.41
N VAL A 515 -4.07 -10.75 -14.14
CA VAL A 515 -3.67 -9.79 -13.09
C VAL A 515 -2.15 -9.78 -12.95
N LEU A 516 -1.51 -10.93 -12.76
CA LEU A 516 -0.05 -11.00 -12.59
C LEU A 516 0.72 -10.50 -13.81
N LYS A 517 0.22 -10.74 -15.04
CA LYS A 517 0.80 -10.16 -16.26
C LYS A 517 0.75 -8.63 -16.25
N ARG A 518 -0.35 -8.02 -15.83
CA ARG A 518 -0.46 -6.56 -15.68
C ARG A 518 0.49 -6.02 -14.61
N ILE A 519 0.60 -6.72 -13.48
CA ILE A 519 1.51 -6.33 -12.40
C ILE A 519 2.98 -6.38 -12.86
N MET A 520 3.38 -7.38 -13.65
CA MET A 520 4.72 -7.44 -14.26
C MET A 520 4.97 -6.30 -15.25
N LEU A 521 3.98 -5.96 -16.09
CA LEU A 521 4.07 -4.80 -16.99
C LEU A 521 4.19 -3.48 -16.22
N LEU A 522 3.47 -3.34 -15.11
CA LEU A 522 3.55 -2.19 -14.21
C LEU A 522 4.95 -2.06 -13.60
N MET A 523 5.52 -3.16 -13.07
CA MET A 523 6.90 -3.16 -12.55
C MET A 523 7.91 -2.70 -13.61
N ARG A 524 7.76 -3.16 -14.86
CA ARG A 524 8.61 -2.76 -15.98
C ARG A 524 8.49 -1.26 -16.28
N SER A 525 7.26 -0.74 -16.33
CA SER A 525 7.01 0.70 -16.54
C SER A 525 7.63 1.57 -15.44
N ASP A 526 7.57 1.09 -14.21
CA ASP A 526 8.12 1.78 -13.04
C ASP A 526 9.64 1.82 -13.05
N LEU A 527 10.30 0.69 -13.35
CA LEU A 527 11.76 0.63 -13.53
C LEU A 527 12.22 1.64 -14.58
N LYS A 528 11.53 1.69 -15.72
CA LYS A 528 11.81 2.66 -16.78
C LYS A 528 11.65 4.12 -16.32
N THR A 529 10.63 4.40 -15.51
CA THR A 529 10.35 5.75 -15.00
C THR A 529 11.41 6.20 -13.98
N LEU A 530 11.90 5.26 -13.16
CA LEU A 530 12.88 5.49 -12.10
C LEU A 530 14.33 5.58 -12.58
N LEU A 531 14.64 5.30 -13.86
CA LEU A 531 16.00 5.37 -14.42
C LEU A 531 16.76 6.68 -14.11
N ARG A 532 16.03 7.78 -13.85
CA ARG A 532 16.61 9.10 -13.50
C ARG A 532 17.10 9.18 -12.05
N ASP A 533 16.56 8.37 -11.15
CA ASP A 533 16.95 8.29 -9.73
C ASP A 533 17.66 6.95 -9.48
N THR A 534 18.99 6.97 -9.53
CA THR A 534 19.80 5.74 -9.48
C THR A 534 19.64 4.97 -8.17
N ASN A 535 19.40 5.67 -7.05
CA ASN A 535 19.26 5.03 -5.74
C ASN A 535 17.89 4.35 -5.60
N GLU A 536 16.80 5.08 -5.89
CA GLU A 536 15.46 4.49 -5.84
C GLU A 536 15.29 3.38 -6.88
N HIS A 537 15.87 3.54 -8.07
CA HIS A 537 15.91 2.50 -9.09
C HIS A 537 16.59 1.22 -8.60
N HIS A 538 17.75 1.33 -7.93
CA HIS A 538 18.46 0.16 -7.41
C HIS A 538 17.66 -0.56 -6.31
N MET A 539 17.08 0.19 -5.37
CA MET A 539 16.24 -0.38 -4.31
C MET A 539 15.00 -1.07 -4.88
N TYR A 540 14.30 -0.42 -5.81
CA TYR A 540 13.11 -0.98 -6.44
C TYR A 540 13.44 -2.20 -7.31
N MET A 541 14.56 -2.19 -8.05
CA MET A 541 15.02 -3.35 -8.81
C MET A 541 15.29 -4.56 -7.90
N GLY A 542 15.85 -4.34 -6.70
CA GLY A 542 16.01 -5.40 -5.69
C GLY A 542 14.66 -6.03 -5.33
N PHE A 543 13.66 -5.20 -5.01
CA PHE A 543 12.31 -5.67 -4.73
C PHE A 543 11.65 -6.38 -5.94
N VAL A 544 11.82 -5.86 -7.16
CA VAL A 544 11.27 -6.48 -8.38
C VAL A 544 11.87 -7.87 -8.60
N ARG A 545 13.18 -8.06 -8.40
CA ARG A 545 13.82 -9.40 -8.51
C ARG A 545 13.16 -10.41 -7.58
N GLU A 546 12.92 -10.02 -6.32
CA GLU A 546 12.25 -10.86 -5.34
C GLU A 546 10.77 -11.10 -5.72
N ALA A 547 10.08 -10.07 -6.18
CA ALA A 547 8.69 -10.17 -6.63
C ALA A 547 8.52 -11.13 -7.81
N ILE A 548 9.41 -11.09 -8.80
CA ILE A 548 9.40 -12.01 -9.94
C ILE A 548 9.75 -13.44 -9.49
N ALA A 549 10.69 -13.61 -8.56
CA ALA A 549 10.98 -14.92 -7.97
C ALA A 549 9.76 -15.51 -7.25
N LEU A 550 8.99 -14.69 -6.51
CA LEU A 550 7.74 -15.11 -5.86
C LEU A 550 6.65 -15.49 -6.87
N ILE A 551 6.47 -14.71 -7.94
CA ILE A 551 5.54 -15.04 -9.03
C ILE A 551 5.94 -16.35 -9.69
N LYS A 552 7.23 -16.55 -9.99
CA LYS A 552 7.74 -17.80 -10.56
C LYS A 552 7.51 -18.99 -9.62
N THR A 553 7.67 -18.77 -8.31
CA THR A 553 7.52 -19.80 -7.28
C THR A 553 6.06 -20.22 -7.12
N HIS A 554 5.13 -19.28 -6.99
CA HIS A 554 3.75 -19.59 -6.60
C HIS A 554 2.74 -19.60 -7.75
N ALA A 555 3.07 -19.03 -8.92
CA ALA A 555 2.12 -18.88 -10.02
C ALA A 555 2.55 -19.58 -11.33
N SER A 556 3.54 -20.49 -11.28
CA SER A 556 4.09 -21.15 -12.47
C SER A 556 3.06 -21.94 -13.30
N ASP A 557 1.94 -22.34 -12.69
CA ASP A 557 0.87 -23.13 -13.31
C ASP A 557 -0.17 -22.28 -14.05
N PHE A 558 -0.26 -20.97 -13.80
CA PHE A 558 -1.22 -20.07 -14.44
C PHE A 558 -0.64 -18.74 -14.94
N CYS A 559 0.61 -18.41 -14.63
CA CYS A 559 1.30 -17.22 -15.10
C CYS A 559 2.74 -17.51 -15.52
N THR A 560 3.06 -17.18 -16.77
CA THR A 560 4.42 -17.22 -17.30
C THR A 560 5.11 -15.88 -17.05
N VAL A 561 6.32 -15.91 -16.49
CA VAL A 561 7.17 -14.71 -16.35
C VAL A 561 7.59 -14.21 -17.72
N ASP A 562 7.55 -12.89 -17.92
CA ASP A 562 7.95 -12.21 -19.16
C ASP A 562 9.46 -12.37 -19.43
N ASP A 563 9.84 -12.58 -20.70
CA ASP A 563 11.23 -12.73 -21.16
C ASP A 563 12.13 -11.54 -20.75
N PHE A 564 11.54 -10.35 -20.60
CA PHE A 564 12.21 -9.15 -20.10
C PHE A 564 12.97 -9.40 -18.78
N PHE A 565 12.43 -10.22 -17.87
CA PHE A 565 13.02 -10.47 -16.55
C PHE A 565 14.13 -11.52 -16.54
N TYR A 566 14.47 -12.12 -17.69
CA TYR A 566 15.60 -13.03 -17.84
C TYR A 566 16.79 -12.38 -18.54
N GLN A 567 16.60 -11.18 -19.11
CA GLN A 567 17.61 -10.51 -19.93
C GLN A 567 18.21 -9.32 -19.16
N VAL A 568 19.52 -9.13 -19.31
CA VAL A 568 20.19 -7.92 -18.82
C VAL A 568 19.92 -6.80 -19.82
N ASN A 569 19.34 -5.70 -19.35
CA ASN A 569 19.13 -4.49 -20.13
C ASN A 569 19.39 -3.25 -19.25
N GLN A 570 19.19 -2.05 -19.81
CA GLN A 570 19.43 -0.80 -19.08
C GLN A 570 18.45 -0.60 -17.90
N GLU A 571 17.22 -1.09 -18.02
CA GLU A 571 16.12 -0.93 -17.05
C GLU A 571 16.14 -2.01 -15.96
N TYR A 572 16.66 -3.20 -16.26
CA TYR A 572 16.60 -4.36 -15.38
C TYR A 572 17.79 -5.30 -15.59
N SER A 573 18.24 -5.89 -14.49
CA SER A 573 19.22 -6.97 -14.50
C SER A 573 18.71 -8.09 -13.59
N PRO A 574 18.64 -9.36 -14.03
CA PRO A 574 18.25 -10.48 -13.18
C PRO A 574 19.27 -10.74 -12.05
N PRO A 575 18.93 -11.55 -11.03
CA PRO A 575 19.88 -11.96 -9.99
C PRO A 575 21.12 -12.61 -10.60
N GLN A 576 22.32 -12.19 -10.19
CA GLN A 576 23.58 -12.73 -10.74
C GLN A 576 23.76 -14.22 -10.42
N GLN A 577 23.29 -14.66 -9.26
CA GLN A 577 23.40 -16.06 -8.82
C GLN A 577 22.37 -16.99 -9.47
N ASP A 578 21.23 -16.46 -9.91
CA ASP A 578 20.14 -17.25 -10.49
C ASP A 578 19.41 -16.48 -11.60
N PRO A 579 20.08 -16.26 -12.76
CA PRO A 579 19.51 -15.45 -13.84
C PRO A 579 18.32 -16.12 -14.52
N GLN A 580 18.21 -17.45 -14.41
CA GLN A 580 17.13 -18.24 -15.02
C GLN A 580 16.01 -18.61 -14.03
N LEU A 581 16.06 -18.08 -12.80
CA LEU A 581 15.08 -18.34 -11.73
C LEU A 581 14.89 -19.85 -11.48
N GLN A 582 15.99 -20.59 -11.49
CA GLN A 582 16.05 -22.03 -11.27
C GLN A 582 15.63 -22.38 -9.85
N VAL A 583 16.07 -21.62 -8.84
CA VAL A 583 15.67 -21.85 -7.44
C VAL A 583 14.17 -21.67 -7.30
N ALA A 584 13.61 -20.59 -7.84
CA ALA A 584 12.17 -20.34 -7.83
C ALA A 584 11.39 -21.47 -8.55
N THR A 585 11.97 -22.03 -9.62
CA THR A 585 11.38 -23.18 -10.33
C THR A 585 11.39 -24.46 -9.47
N LEU A 586 12.50 -24.74 -8.78
CA LEU A 586 12.62 -25.88 -7.84
C LEU A 586 11.64 -25.75 -6.68
N VAL A 587 11.58 -24.58 -6.05
CA VAL A 587 10.64 -24.29 -4.95
C VAL A 587 9.19 -24.42 -5.45
N SER A 588 8.89 -23.97 -6.67
CA SER A 588 7.56 -24.15 -7.27
C SER A 588 7.15 -25.62 -7.40
N TYR A 589 8.05 -26.47 -7.89
CA TYR A 589 7.83 -27.92 -7.92
C TYR A 589 7.64 -28.50 -6.51
N GLY A 590 8.48 -28.09 -5.56
CA GLY A 590 8.38 -28.53 -4.16
C GLY A 590 7.05 -28.17 -3.50
N ILE A 591 6.54 -26.96 -3.73
CA ILE A 591 5.24 -26.52 -3.19
C ILE A 591 4.10 -27.33 -3.81
N ARG A 592 4.15 -27.57 -5.13
CA ARG A 592 3.12 -28.36 -5.84
C ARG A 592 3.11 -29.83 -5.41
N LEU A 593 4.28 -30.41 -5.14
CA LEU A 593 4.39 -31.74 -4.54
C LEU A 593 3.79 -31.77 -3.14
N ALA A 594 4.08 -30.75 -2.32
CA ALA A 594 3.48 -30.63 -0.98
C ALA A 594 1.95 -30.43 -1.02
N ASP A 595 1.42 -29.83 -2.09
CA ASP A 595 -0.03 -29.74 -2.35
C ASP A 595 -0.64 -31.06 -2.89
N GLY A 596 0.17 -32.09 -3.18
CA GLY A 596 -0.28 -33.39 -3.70
C GLY A 596 -0.41 -33.50 -5.22
N ASP A 597 0.17 -32.58 -6.01
CA ASP A 597 0.15 -32.66 -7.49
C ASP A 597 1.19 -33.65 -8.02
N ILE A 598 0.85 -34.94 -8.06
CA ILE A 598 1.74 -36.03 -8.52
C ILE A 598 2.20 -35.83 -9.98
N LYS A 599 1.49 -35.04 -10.78
CA LYS A 599 1.81 -34.83 -12.21
C LYS A 599 3.13 -34.10 -12.43
N VAL A 600 3.66 -33.44 -11.39
CA VAL A 600 4.92 -32.69 -11.49
C VAL A 600 6.17 -33.55 -11.31
N GLU A 601 6.04 -34.77 -10.80
CA GLU A 601 7.19 -35.64 -10.53
C GLU A 601 8.03 -35.90 -11.78
N HIS A 602 7.37 -36.22 -12.89
CA HIS A 602 8.06 -36.51 -14.15
C HIS A 602 8.72 -35.25 -14.76
N PRO A 603 8.04 -34.09 -14.91
CA PRO A 603 8.70 -32.83 -15.28
C PRO A 603 9.86 -32.44 -14.36
N LEU A 604 9.71 -32.60 -13.04
CA LEU A 604 10.75 -32.30 -12.06
C LEU A 604 11.98 -33.19 -12.25
N PHE A 605 11.78 -34.50 -12.45
CA PHE A 605 12.87 -35.43 -12.72
C PHE A 605 13.71 -34.98 -13.93
N PHE A 606 13.07 -34.70 -15.07
CA PHE A 606 13.79 -34.26 -16.27
C PHE A 606 14.42 -32.87 -16.08
N PHE A 607 13.81 -32.00 -15.29
CA PHE A 607 14.40 -30.71 -14.94
C PHE A 607 15.70 -30.89 -14.15
N LEU A 608 15.68 -31.66 -13.04
CA LEU A 608 16.86 -31.96 -12.22
C LEU A 608 17.95 -32.65 -13.04
N LEU A 609 17.58 -33.63 -13.87
CA LEU A 609 18.52 -34.32 -14.74
C LEU A 609 19.16 -33.35 -15.75
N ASN A 610 18.40 -32.42 -16.32
CA ASN A 610 18.95 -31.42 -17.24
C ASN A 610 19.85 -30.41 -16.53
N GLN A 611 19.52 -29.97 -15.31
CA GLN A 611 20.40 -29.09 -14.53
C GLN A 611 21.74 -29.77 -14.22
N LEU A 612 21.69 -31.04 -13.79
CA LEU A 612 22.90 -31.84 -13.59
C LEU A 612 23.77 -31.90 -14.86
N LYS A 613 23.15 -32.14 -16.02
CA LYS A 613 23.90 -32.15 -17.29
C LYS A 613 24.56 -30.80 -17.58
N LEU A 614 23.85 -29.70 -17.37
CA LEU A 614 24.39 -28.37 -17.59
C LEU A 614 25.55 -28.05 -16.63
N ALA A 615 25.41 -28.41 -15.36
CA ALA A 615 26.46 -28.30 -14.35
C ALA A 615 27.70 -29.11 -14.74
N VAL A 616 27.51 -30.34 -15.23
CA VAL A 616 28.59 -31.21 -15.72
C VAL A 616 29.24 -30.65 -17.00
N MET A 617 28.48 -30.05 -17.90
CA MET A 617 29.03 -29.45 -19.12
C MET A 617 29.85 -28.17 -18.84
N GLY A 618 29.43 -27.39 -17.84
CA GLY A 618 29.99 -26.07 -17.52
C GLY A 618 30.97 -26.01 -16.35
N ASP A 619 31.32 -27.16 -15.73
CA ASP A 619 32.15 -27.25 -14.52
C ASP A 619 31.58 -26.49 -13.30
N GLY A 620 30.24 -26.38 -13.22
CA GLY A 620 29.49 -25.61 -12.23
C GLY A 620 28.88 -26.46 -11.10
N VAL A 621 29.58 -27.52 -10.69
CA VAL A 621 29.09 -28.55 -9.74
C VAL A 621 28.77 -27.95 -8.37
N ARG A 622 29.59 -27.01 -7.90
CA ARG A 622 29.43 -26.36 -6.59
C ARG A 622 28.24 -25.41 -6.60
N GLU A 623 28.08 -24.63 -7.68
CA GLU A 623 26.97 -23.72 -7.86
C GLU A 623 25.64 -24.49 -7.90
N GLU A 624 25.60 -25.61 -8.60
CA GLU A 624 24.40 -26.47 -8.66
C GLU A 624 24.03 -27.02 -7.27
N ALA A 625 25.00 -27.45 -6.46
CA ALA A 625 24.74 -27.91 -5.10
C ALA A 625 24.13 -26.80 -4.20
N ILE A 626 24.59 -25.55 -4.36
CA ILE A 626 24.02 -24.39 -3.64
C ILE A 626 22.59 -24.11 -4.09
N LEU A 627 22.33 -24.15 -5.41
CA LEU A 627 20.97 -23.95 -5.96
C LEU A 627 20.01 -25.05 -5.51
N LEU A 628 20.48 -26.30 -5.52
CA LEU A 628 19.73 -27.47 -5.07
C LEU A 628 19.41 -27.38 -3.58
N CYS A 629 20.39 -27.01 -2.74
CA CYS A 629 20.21 -26.78 -1.30
C CYS A 629 19.08 -25.77 -1.03
N LYS A 630 19.10 -24.61 -1.71
CA LYS A 630 18.04 -23.59 -1.60
C LYS A 630 16.66 -24.14 -1.99
N GLY A 631 16.57 -24.97 -3.04
CA GLY A 631 15.33 -25.63 -3.41
C GLY A 631 14.83 -26.63 -2.35
N MET A 632 15.76 -27.39 -1.77
CA MET A 632 15.49 -28.46 -0.78
C MET A 632 14.94 -27.94 0.55
N GLN A 633 15.00 -26.63 0.80
CA GLN A 633 14.29 -26.00 1.92
C GLN A 633 12.76 -26.22 1.86
N THR A 634 12.22 -26.57 0.68
CA THR A 634 10.80 -26.93 0.53
C THR A 634 10.54 -28.40 0.81
N ASN A 635 9.61 -28.65 1.74
CA ASN A 635 9.28 -30.00 2.20
C ASN A 635 8.97 -31.03 1.08
N GLY A 636 8.23 -30.63 0.05
CA GLY A 636 7.89 -31.53 -1.06
C GLY A 636 9.07 -31.87 -1.96
N LEU A 637 10.01 -30.94 -2.16
CA LEU A 637 11.21 -31.19 -2.97
C LEU A 637 12.19 -32.08 -2.20
N LEU A 638 12.40 -31.81 -0.90
CA LEU A 638 13.22 -32.65 -0.04
C LEU A 638 12.71 -34.10 -0.02
N GLY A 639 11.40 -34.30 0.14
CA GLY A 639 10.78 -35.63 0.10
C GLY A 639 10.97 -36.34 -1.24
N PHE A 640 10.83 -35.63 -2.37
CA PHE A 640 11.09 -36.22 -3.69
C PHE A 640 12.56 -36.61 -3.89
N ILE A 641 13.49 -35.76 -3.43
CA ILE A 641 14.92 -36.02 -3.56
C ILE A 641 15.33 -37.22 -2.71
N LEU A 642 14.93 -37.25 -1.44
CA LEU A 642 15.19 -38.38 -0.54
C LEU A 642 14.50 -39.66 -1.02
N GLY A 643 13.21 -39.61 -1.34
CA GLY A 643 12.45 -40.82 -1.65
C GLY A 643 12.67 -41.39 -3.05
N LYS A 644 13.12 -40.58 -4.02
CA LYS A 644 13.14 -40.97 -5.45
C LYS A 644 14.43 -40.62 -6.18
N MET A 645 14.81 -39.34 -6.24
CA MET A 645 15.90 -38.89 -7.11
C MET A 645 17.27 -39.40 -6.64
N PHE A 646 17.61 -39.23 -5.37
CA PHE A 646 18.90 -39.64 -4.83
C PHE A 646 19.06 -41.18 -4.78
N PRO A 647 18.05 -41.97 -4.35
CA PRO A 647 18.06 -43.42 -4.51
C PRO A 647 18.26 -43.87 -5.96
N ALA A 648 17.65 -43.19 -6.93
CA ALA A 648 17.83 -43.51 -8.35
C ALA A 648 19.27 -43.24 -8.82
N ILE A 649 19.91 -42.16 -8.35
CA ILE A 649 21.33 -41.89 -8.61
C ILE A 649 22.24 -42.97 -7.99
N ILE A 650 21.92 -43.42 -6.77
CA ILE A 650 22.65 -44.51 -6.10
C ILE A 650 22.47 -45.84 -6.86
N GLU A 651 21.29 -46.09 -7.44
CA GLU A 651 21.08 -47.27 -8.29
C GLU A 651 21.90 -47.18 -9.60
N VAL A 652 22.02 -45.99 -10.19
CA VAL A 652 22.84 -45.76 -11.38
C VAL A 652 24.31 -46.08 -11.11
N SER A 653 24.83 -45.75 -9.92
CA SER A 653 26.24 -45.98 -9.57
C SER A 653 26.64 -47.46 -9.57
N ARG A 654 25.68 -48.38 -9.38
CA ARG A 654 25.90 -49.85 -9.44
C ARG A 654 26.20 -50.34 -10.85
N SER A 655 25.79 -49.60 -11.87
CA SER A 655 25.94 -49.99 -13.28
C SER A 655 26.88 -49.08 -14.07
N GLU A 656 26.92 -47.78 -13.74
CA GLU A 656 27.66 -46.74 -14.46
C GLU A 656 28.42 -45.84 -13.45
N SER A 657 29.37 -46.44 -12.72
CA SER A 657 30.07 -45.79 -11.59
C SER A 657 30.70 -44.44 -11.94
N VAL A 658 31.40 -44.34 -13.07
CA VAL A 658 32.09 -43.10 -13.52
C VAL A 658 31.11 -41.93 -13.78
N ALA A 659 29.94 -42.22 -14.34
CA ALA A 659 28.96 -41.19 -14.66
C ALA A 659 28.14 -40.74 -13.43
N ALA A 660 27.99 -41.62 -12.44
CA ALA A 660 27.26 -41.33 -11.21
C ALA A 660 28.04 -40.43 -10.24
N LEU A 661 29.38 -40.41 -10.31
CA LEU A 661 30.26 -39.62 -9.42
C LEU A 661 29.82 -38.16 -9.23
N PRO A 662 29.77 -37.32 -10.28
CA PRO A 662 29.38 -35.92 -10.11
C PRO A 662 27.94 -35.77 -9.61
N MET A 663 27.05 -36.72 -9.90
CA MET A 663 25.68 -36.69 -9.38
C MET A 663 25.66 -36.97 -7.88
N VAL A 664 26.39 -37.97 -7.40
CA VAL A 664 26.48 -38.29 -5.97
C VAL A 664 27.13 -37.15 -5.19
N ASP A 665 28.17 -36.53 -5.74
CA ASP A 665 28.85 -35.37 -5.13
C ASP A 665 27.93 -34.17 -4.96
N ILE A 666 27.17 -33.80 -6.01
CA ILE A 666 26.25 -32.65 -5.97
C ILE A 666 25.21 -32.83 -4.87
N TYR A 667 24.57 -34.00 -4.82
CA TYR A 667 23.49 -34.24 -3.85
C TYR A 667 24.05 -34.35 -2.43
N THR A 668 25.17 -35.05 -2.23
CA THR A 668 25.80 -35.18 -0.91
C THR A 668 26.25 -33.82 -0.38
N HIS A 669 26.83 -32.98 -1.24
CA HIS A 669 27.19 -31.61 -0.86
C HIS A 669 25.97 -30.71 -0.60
N ALA A 670 24.90 -30.84 -1.38
CA ALA A 670 23.66 -30.10 -1.14
C ALA A 670 23.02 -30.47 0.22
N PHE A 671 23.05 -31.75 0.60
CA PHE A 671 22.61 -32.20 1.93
C PHE A 671 23.50 -31.65 3.05
N GLN A 672 24.82 -31.61 2.84
CA GLN A 672 25.76 -31.02 3.80
C GLN A 672 25.41 -29.53 4.03
N LEU A 673 25.27 -28.74 2.96
CA LEU A 673 24.91 -27.32 3.05
C LEU A 673 23.57 -27.11 3.76
N LEU A 674 22.56 -27.93 3.45
CA LEU A 674 21.23 -27.86 4.07
C LEU A 674 21.28 -28.07 5.59
N LEU A 675 22.20 -28.91 6.06
CA LEU A 675 22.38 -29.24 7.47
C LEU A 675 23.24 -28.20 8.22
N GLU A 676 24.17 -27.56 7.54
CA GLU A 676 25.07 -26.53 8.09
C GLU A 676 24.40 -25.15 8.25
N GLU A 677 23.48 -24.74 7.36
CA GLU A 677 22.85 -23.39 7.34
C GLU A 677 21.86 -23.08 8.50
N GLY A 678 21.85 -23.86 9.59
CA GLY A 678 21.19 -23.49 10.84
C GLY A 678 19.69 -23.79 10.90
N GLY A 679 19.35 -25.09 11.01
CA GLY A 679 17.99 -25.59 11.29
C GLY A 679 17.72 -27.03 10.80
N GLY A 680 18.50 -27.50 9.82
CA GLY A 680 18.29 -28.79 9.15
C GLY A 680 18.48 -30.03 10.01
N GLN A 681 19.28 -29.96 11.09
CA GLN A 681 19.52 -31.10 11.99
C GLN A 681 18.23 -31.62 12.65
N GLY A 682 17.18 -30.79 12.80
CA GLY A 682 15.88 -31.25 13.28
C GLY A 682 14.92 -31.74 12.20
N GLN A 683 15.15 -31.36 10.93
CA GLN A 683 14.15 -31.43 9.85
C GLN A 683 14.13 -32.78 9.13
N LEU A 684 15.32 -33.34 8.85
CA LEU A 684 15.51 -34.62 8.13
C LEU A 684 14.96 -35.83 8.90
N LEU A 685 15.00 -35.81 10.24
CA LEU A 685 14.47 -36.89 11.09
C LEU A 685 13.20 -36.49 11.85
N THR A 686 12.41 -35.57 11.28
CA THR A 686 11.00 -35.45 11.68
C THR A 686 10.24 -36.70 11.22
N SER A 687 9.11 -37.03 11.87
CA SER A 687 8.26 -38.18 11.50
C SER A 687 7.77 -38.17 10.03
N HIS A 688 7.99 -37.09 9.29
CA HIS A 688 7.53 -36.89 7.93
C HIS A 688 8.47 -37.46 6.85
N TYR A 689 9.74 -37.75 7.15
CA TYR A 689 10.73 -38.20 6.15
C TYR A 689 11.39 -39.55 6.47
N THR A 690 10.94 -40.25 7.51
CA THR A 690 11.58 -41.48 7.97
C THR A 690 11.50 -42.60 6.94
N GLU A 691 10.41 -42.68 6.17
CA GLU A 691 10.24 -43.69 5.12
C GLU A 691 11.19 -43.42 3.94
N GLU A 692 11.30 -42.16 3.52
CA GLU A 692 12.20 -41.74 2.44
C GLU A 692 13.67 -41.95 2.81
N LEU A 693 14.04 -41.67 4.06
CA LEU A 693 15.40 -41.93 4.57
C LEU A 693 15.72 -43.43 4.63
N GLU A 694 14.78 -44.26 5.08
CA GLU A 694 14.94 -45.71 5.07
C GLU A 694 15.22 -46.22 3.65
N VAL A 695 14.52 -45.67 2.65
CA VAL A 695 14.73 -45.99 1.23
C VAL A 695 16.14 -45.62 0.76
N VAL A 696 16.64 -44.41 1.05
CA VAL A 696 18.01 -43.99 0.67
C VAL A 696 19.05 -44.92 1.30
N LEU A 697 18.95 -45.14 2.61
CA LEU A 697 19.90 -45.97 3.36
C LEU A 697 19.93 -47.40 2.83
N LYS A 698 18.77 -47.97 2.51
CA LYS A 698 18.66 -49.29 1.90
C LYS A 698 19.42 -49.37 0.57
N HIS A 699 19.27 -48.38 -0.32
CA HIS A 699 19.97 -48.36 -1.61
C HIS A 699 21.48 -48.17 -1.44
N MET A 700 21.94 -47.34 -0.48
CA MET A 700 23.36 -47.18 -0.18
C MET A 700 23.99 -48.48 0.33
N ILE A 701 23.35 -49.13 1.31
CA ILE A 701 23.85 -50.40 1.88
C ILE A 701 23.87 -51.49 0.80
N GLN A 702 22.84 -51.57 -0.05
CA GLN A 702 22.81 -52.51 -1.16
C GLN A 702 23.92 -52.23 -2.18
N SER A 703 24.18 -50.96 -2.49
CA SER A 703 25.27 -50.56 -3.39
C SER A 703 26.64 -50.97 -2.83
N ILE A 704 26.86 -50.77 -1.53
CA ILE A 704 28.10 -51.22 -0.84
C ILE A 704 28.22 -52.76 -0.86
N HIS A 705 27.12 -53.47 -0.63
CA HIS A 705 27.10 -54.94 -0.67
C HIS A 705 27.50 -55.50 -2.05
N ASP A 706 27.06 -54.85 -3.14
CA ASP A 706 27.24 -55.37 -4.49
C ASP A 706 28.65 -55.17 -5.07
N LEU A 707 29.49 -54.32 -4.45
CA LEU A 707 30.91 -54.16 -4.81
C LEU A 707 31.71 -55.46 -4.61
N GLY A 708 31.22 -56.37 -3.78
CA GLY A 708 31.83 -57.67 -3.52
C GLY A 708 33.20 -57.57 -2.81
N PRO A 709 33.91 -58.70 -2.66
CA PRO A 709 35.16 -58.76 -1.89
C PRO A 709 36.40 -58.27 -2.64
N ALA A 710 36.29 -57.88 -3.92
CA ALA A 710 37.43 -57.42 -4.70
C ALA A 710 37.93 -56.05 -4.20
N TRP A 711 39.19 -55.72 -4.50
CA TRP A 711 39.71 -54.39 -4.22
C TRP A 711 38.97 -53.35 -5.07
N PRO A 712 38.33 -52.34 -4.46
CA PRO A 712 37.56 -51.34 -5.19
C PRO A 712 38.47 -50.44 -6.03
N SER A 713 37.96 -50.03 -7.20
CA SER A 713 38.53 -48.94 -7.99
C SER A 713 38.50 -47.61 -7.21
N SER A 714 39.30 -46.63 -7.63
CA SER A 714 39.29 -45.30 -7.00
C SER A 714 37.92 -44.63 -7.07
N GLU A 715 37.16 -44.92 -8.15
CA GLU A 715 35.76 -44.50 -8.34
C GLU A 715 34.82 -45.12 -7.31
N GLU A 716 34.93 -46.43 -7.09
CA GLU A 716 34.10 -47.16 -6.12
C GLU A 716 34.45 -46.73 -4.68
N LEU A 717 35.75 -46.55 -4.36
CA LEU A 717 36.19 -45.99 -3.08
C LEU A 717 35.59 -44.61 -2.82
N HIS A 718 35.59 -43.75 -3.83
CA HIS A 718 35.00 -42.42 -3.71
C HIS A 718 33.48 -42.47 -3.47
N LEU A 719 32.75 -43.36 -4.18
CA LEU A 719 31.30 -43.52 -3.98
C LEU A 719 30.97 -43.98 -2.55
N VAL A 720 31.67 -45.02 -2.05
CA VAL A 720 31.48 -45.53 -0.68
C VAL A 720 31.74 -44.42 0.35
N ARG A 721 32.78 -43.62 0.12
CA ARG A 721 33.16 -42.49 0.96
C ARG A 721 32.10 -41.40 0.98
N GLN A 722 31.46 -41.09 -0.16
CA GLN A 722 30.32 -40.16 -0.21
C GLN A 722 29.07 -40.72 0.48
N TYR A 723 28.80 -42.04 0.36
CA TYR A 723 27.69 -42.67 1.08
C TYR A 723 27.89 -42.58 2.59
N LEU A 724 29.10 -42.87 3.07
CA LEU A 724 29.45 -42.70 4.48
C LEU A 724 29.40 -41.25 4.92
N ALA A 725 29.81 -40.30 4.06
CA ALA A 725 29.65 -38.87 4.31
C ALA A 725 28.19 -38.51 4.59
N PHE A 726 27.28 -38.92 3.70
CA PHE A 726 25.85 -38.69 3.87
C PHE A 726 25.30 -39.38 5.12
N MET A 727 25.67 -40.63 5.39
CA MET A 727 25.23 -41.32 6.61
C MET A 727 25.72 -40.60 7.87
N ASN A 728 26.95 -40.09 7.86
CA ASN A 728 27.52 -39.38 9.01
C ASN A 728 26.81 -38.05 9.30
N LEU A 729 26.34 -37.37 8.25
CA LEU A 729 25.52 -36.17 8.39
C LEU A 729 24.21 -36.41 9.18
N LEU A 730 23.69 -37.64 9.21
CA LEU A 730 22.46 -37.99 9.92
C LEU A 730 22.67 -38.27 11.42
N TRP A 731 23.91 -38.56 11.84
CA TRP A 731 24.20 -39.04 13.20
C TRP A 731 23.84 -38.08 14.34
N PRO A 732 24.15 -36.77 14.27
CA PRO A 732 23.78 -35.83 15.33
C PRO A 732 22.28 -35.84 15.62
N SER A 733 21.48 -35.92 14.54
CA SER A 733 20.02 -35.96 14.59
C SER A 733 19.50 -37.30 15.10
N LEU A 734 20.08 -38.43 14.66
CA LEU A 734 19.75 -39.77 15.16
C LEU A 734 20.05 -39.90 16.67
N TYR A 735 21.19 -39.37 17.11
CA TYR A 735 21.59 -39.36 18.51
C TYR A 735 20.65 -38.52 19.39
N ALA A 736 20.21 -37.35 18.91
CA ALA A 736 19.23 -36.54 19.64
C ALA A 736 17.90 -37.28 19.85
N ILE A 737 17.48 -38.09 18.87
CA ILE A 737 16.28 -38.92 18.95
C ILE A 737 16.45 -40.06 19.96
N THR A 738 17.60 -40.74 20.00
CA THR A 738 17.82 -41.83 20.96
C THR A 738 17.82 -41.36 22.42
N LEU A 739 18.12 -40.08 22.67
CA LEU A 739 18.02 -39.46 23.99
C LEU A 739 16.59 -39.07 24.40
N SER A 740 15.62 -39.09 23.49
CA SER A 740 14.23 -38.67 23.75
C SER A 740 13.31 -39.86 24.09
N PRO A 741 12.77 -39.96 25.33
CA PRO A 741 11.94 -41.10 25.76
C PRO A 741 10.53 -41.14 25.14
N LYS A 742 10.10 -40.08 24.42
CA LYS A 742 8.77 -40.00 23.78
C LYS A 742 8.76 -40.33 22.28
N MET A 743 9.93 -40.40 21.62
CA MET A 743 10.06 -40.61 20.17
C MET A 743 10.55 -42.02 19.79
N SER A 744 10.81 -42.88 20.78
CA SER A 744 11.25 -44.27 20.54
C SER A 744 10.19 -45.15 19.87
N THR A 745 8.94 -44.68 19.74
CA THR A 745 7.81 -45.43 19.15
C THR A 745 7.40 -44.99 17.74
N THR A 746 8.09 -44.03 17.10
CA THR A 746 7.76 -43.65 15.71
C THR A 746 8.12 -44.78 14.73
N LEU A 747 7.13 -45.16 13.90
CA LEU A 747 7.08 -46.39 13.12
C LEU A 747 8.25 -46.60 12.12
N GLY A 748 8.99 -45.56 11.73
CA GLY A 748 10.13 -45.65 10.79
C GLY A 748 11.53 -45.68 11.41
N ILE A 749 11.69 -45.29 12.68
CA ILE A 749 13.03 -45.17 13.31
C ILE A 749 13.64 -46.56 13.60
N HIS A 750 12.77 -47.55 13.86
CA HIS A 750 13.19 -48.94 14.01
C HIS A 750 13.76 -49.51 12.70
N GLY A 751 13.15 -49.20 11.55
CA GLY A 751 13.67 -49.61 10.24
C GLY A 751 15.04 -49.01 9.93
N ILE A 752 15.21 -47.71 10.20
CA ILE A 752 16.51 -47.03 10.06
C ILE A 752 17.57 -47.65 10.99
N ARG A 753 17.21 -47.94 12.25
CA ARG A 753 18.12 -48.58 13.21
C ARG A 753 18.52 -49.98 12.76
N ASP A 754 17.59 -50.78 12.25
CA ASP A 754 17.87 -52.12 11.74
C ASP A 754 18.82 -52.06 10.54
N LEU A 755 18.54 -51.18 9.57
CA LEU A 755 19.39 -50.98 8.40
C LEU A 755 20.81 -50.54 8.78
N LEU A 756 20.97 -49.52 9.63
CA LEU A 756 22.29 -49.07 10.09
C LEU A 756 22.99 -50.17 10.90
N GLY A 757 22.24 -50.97 11.67
CA GLY A 757 22.78 -52.11 12.41
C GLY A 757 23.38 -53.18 11.51
N ARG A 758 22.78 -53.45 10.35
CA ARG A 758 23.37 -54.35 9.34
C ARG A 758 24.70 -53.83 8.79
N GLY A 759 24.86 -52.50 8.70
CA GLY A 759 26.11 -51.86 8.29
C GLY A 759 27.19 -51.82 9.39
N ARG A 760 26.86 -52.04 10.66
CA ARG A 760 27.81 -51.92 11.80
C ARG A 760 28.95 -52.93 11.74
N GLU A 761 28.62 -54.17 11.42
CA GLU A 761 29.62 -55.23 11.36
C GLU A 761 30.61 -54.95 10.22
N TRP A 762 30.09 -54.59 9.04
CA TRP A 762 30.90 -54.21 7.89
C TRP A 762 31.81 -53.01 8.20
N THR A 763 31.25 -51.91 8.71
CA THR A 763 32.03 -50.71 9.03
C THR A 763 33.11 -50.98 10.10
N GLY A 764 32.83 -51.84 11.08
CA GLY A 764 33.79 -52.23 12.11
C GLY A 764 34.95 -53.08 11.58
N VAL A 765 34.66 -54.05 10.71
CA VAL A 765 35.69 -54.91 10.09
C VAL A 765 36.58 -54.09 9.16
N VAL A 766 35.98 -53.26 8.29
CA VAL A 766 36.73 -52.42 7.35
C VAL A 766 37.58 -51.39 8.09
N GLU A 767 37.06 -50.73 9.14
CA GLU A 767 37.84 -49.81 9.96
C GLU A 767 39.05 -50.53 10.60
N ALA A 768 38.87 -51.73 11.15
CA ALA A 768 39.96 -52.48 11.77
C ALA A 768 41.04 -52.92 10.75
N GLN A 769 40.63 -53.35 9.55
CA GLN A 769 41.53 -53.70 8.46
C GLN A 769 42.34 -52.49 7.99
N LEU A 770 41.69 -51.35 7.78
CA LEU A 770 42.34 -50.11 7.39
C LEU A 770 43.27 -49.57 8.49
N ARG A 771 42.88 -49.68 9.77
CA ARG A 771 43.72 -49.30 10.91
C ARG A 771 45.04 -50.09 10.91
N CYS A 772 44.96 -51.41 10.68
CA CYS A 772 46.14 -52.27 10.59
C CYS A 772 46.99 -51.97 9.35
N ALA A 773 46.38 -51.62 8.22
CA ALA A 773 47.11 -51.27 7.01
C ALA A 773 47.85 -49.92 7.13
N LEU A 774 47.18 -48.88 7.63
CA LEU A 774 47.73 -47.53 7.79
C LEU A 774 48.86 -47.46 8.83
N GLN A 775 48.87 -48.34 9.83
CA GLN A 775 49.94 -48.42 10.84
C GLN A 775 51.24 -49.09 10.33
N ASN A 776 51.17 -49.87 9.25
CA ASN A 776 52.29 -50.71 8.80
C ASN A 776 53.19 -50.07 7.72
N ASP A 777 52.88 -48.84 7.27
CA ASP A 777 53.71 -47.94 6.43
C ASP A 777 54.41 -48.58 5.21
N ARG A 778 53.85 -49.67 4.67
CA ARG A 778 54.32 -50.29 3.43
C ARG A 778 53.36 -49.88 2.33
N GLY A 779 53.85 -49.15 1.33
CA GLY A 779 53.12 -48.67 0.14
C GLY A 779 52.54 -49.76 -0.79
N ALA A 780 52.22 -50.95 -0.27
CA ALA A 780 51.38 -51.95 -0.88
C ALA A 780 50.32 -52.32 0.15
N TRP A 781 49.06 -51.92 -0.10
CA TRP A 781 47.90 -52.28 0.70
C TRP A 781 47.71 -53.81 0.68
N GLY A 782 48.49 -54.56 1.46
CA GLY A 782 48.57 -56.03 1.47
C GLY A 782 47.31 -56.74 1.98
N ILE A 783 46.15 -56.21 1.63
CA ILE A 783 44.81 -56.67 1.88
C ILE A 783 44.27 -57.12 0.50
N ASP A 784 44.12 -58.43 0.29
CA ASP A 784 43.58 -58.96 -0.97
C ASP A 784 42.08 -58.66 -1.15
N SER A 785 41.38 -58.27 -0.07
CA SER A 785 39.95 -57.94 -0.05
C SER A 785 39.62 -56.88 0.99
N LEU A 786 39.17 -55.68 0.59
CA LEU A 786 38.84 -54.59 1.50
C LEU A 786 37.41 -54.69 2.06
N PHE A 787 36.46 -55.22 1.29
CA PHE A 787 35.05 -55.24 1.66
C PHE A 787 34.57 -56.67 1.95
N PRO A 788 34.39 -57.07 3.23
CA PRO A 788 33.77 -58.35 3.55
C PRO A 788 32.30 -58.37 3.10
N PRO A 789 31.74 -59.55 2.73
CA PRO A 789 30.32 -59.65 2.43
C PRO A 789 29.47 -59.29 3.66
N ILE A 790 28.44 -58.48 3.47
CA ILE A 790 27.48 -58.15 4.54
C ILE A 790 26.61 -59.39 4.78
N GLU A 791 26.68 -60.00 5.97
CA GLU A 791 26.23 -61.38 6.24
C GLU A 791 24.73 -61.66 6.10
N GLN A 792 23.90 -60.66 5.78
CA GLN A 792 22.45 -60.84 5.58
C GLN A 792 21.96 -60.14 4.31
N PRO A 793 21.38 -60.89 3.34
CA PRO A 793 20.68 -60.27 2.21
C PRO A 793 19.57 -59.37 2.76
N LEU A 794 19.48 -58.14 2.26
CA LEU A 794 18.29 -57.33 2.43
C LEU A 794 17.15 -58.10 1.76
N GLU A 795 16.22 -58.66 2.55
CA GLU A 795 15.06 -59.34 1.97
C GLU A 795 14.41 -58.40 0.95
N ALA A 796 14.04 -58.96 -0.20
CA ALA A 796 13.19 -58.31 -1.18
C ALA A 796 11.78 -58.15 -0.58
N GLY A 797 11.65 -57.34 0.47
CA GLY A 797 10.38 -56.88 1.00
C GLY A 797 9.56 -56.35 -0.18
N GLY A 798 8.31 -56.83 -0.27
CA GLY A 798 7.48 -56.77 -1.47
C GLY A 798 7.59 -55.47 -2.26
N CYS A 799 7.55 -55.60 -3.59
CA CYS A 799 7.64 -54.52 -4.55
C CYS A 799 6.61 -53.41 -4.23
N ASN A 800 7.04 -52.42 -3.45
CA ASN A 800 6.25 -51.24 -3.17
C ASN A 800 6.27 -50.33 -4.42
N GLN A 801 5.17 -49.62 -4.67
CA GLN A 801 5.07 -48.69 -5.82
C GLN A 801 6.23 -47.66 -5.87
N SER A 802 6.81 -47.31 -4.70
CA SER A 802 7.99 -46.46 -4.59
C SER A 802 9.25 -47.05 -5.24
N GLN A 803 9.55 -48.34 -5.00
CA GLN A 803 10.71 -49.02 -5.60
C GLN A 803 10.58 -49.12 -7.12
N LEU A 804 9.36 -49.36 -7.62
CA LEU A 804 9.11 -49.38 -9.07
C LEU A 804 9.29 -48.00 -9.70
N GLY A 805 9.04 -46.92 -8.96
CA GLY A 805 9.32 -45.55 -9.38
C GLY A 805 10.83 -45.27 -9.48
N ILE A 806 11.59 -45.64 -8.44
CA ILE A 806 13.06 -45.47 -8.39
C ILE A 806 13.74 -46.20 -9.55
N ALA A 807 13.39 -47.47 -9.77
CA ALA A 807 13.97 -48.28 -10.85
C ALA A 807 13.73 -47.67 -12.25
N ARG A 808 12.54 -47.09 -12.49
CA ARG A 808 12.24 -46.40 -13.76
C ARG A 808 13.07 -45.13 -13.95
N LEU A 809 13.26 -44.35 -12.88
CA LEU A 809 14.09 -43.15 -12.93
C LEU A 809 15.55 -43.52 -13.19
N ALA A 810 16.06 -44.53 -12.47
CA ALA A 810 17.41 -45.05 -12.65
C ALA A 810 17.64 -45.54 -14.09
N GLU A 811 16.73 -46.34 -14.64
CA GLU A 811 16.80 -46.82 -16.04
C GLU A 811 16.81 -45.65 -17.04
N SER A 812 16.03 -44.60 -16.77
CA SER A 812 16.04 -43.40 -17.61
C SER A 812 17.37 -42.65 -17.56
N ILE A 813 18.02 -42.57 -16.38
CA ILE A 813 19.35 -41.98 -16.24
C ILE A 813 20.38 -42.86 -16.96
N ILE A 814 20.38 -44.18 -16.75
CA ILE A 814 21.30 -45.13 -17.41
C ILE A 814 21.19 -45.03 -18.94
N THR A 815 19.96 -45.04 -19.46
CA THR A 815 19.70 -44.91 -20.90
C THR A 815 20.26 -43.60 -21.45
N ASP A 816 20.12 -42.51 -20.70
CA ASP A 816 20.65 -41.20 -21.09
C ASP A 816 22.18 -41.14 -21.03
N VAL A 817 22.78 -41.66 -19.95
CA VAL A 817 24.24 -41.75 -19.77
C VAL A 817 24.87 -42.52 -20.94
N ARG A 818 24.37 -43.74 -21.22
CA ARG A 818 24.88 -44.58 -22.32
C ARG A 818 24.76 -43.95 -23.70
N LYS A 819 23.79 -43.04 -23.87
CA LYS A 819 23.52 -42.40 -25.16
C LYS A 819 24.30 -41.10 -25.35
N ASN A 820 24.42 -40.29 -24.30
CA ASN A 820 24.80 -38.88 -24.40
C ASN A 820 26.08 -38.51 -23.64
N TRP A 821 26.54 -39.32 -22.68
CA TRP A 821 27.73 -39.01 -21.87
C TRP A 821 28.96 -39.67 -22.49
N ILE A 822 30.04 -38.90 -22.64
CA ILE A 822 31.26 -39.31 -23.32
C ILE A 822 32.46 -39.00 -22.42
N THR A 823 33.22 -40.04 -22.09
CA THR A 823 34.53 -39.92 -21.43
C THR A 823 35.61 -39.73 -22.50
N LEU A 824 36.15 -38.51 -22.62
CA LEU A 824 37.23 -38.14 -23.55
C LEU A 824 38.51 -37.88 -22.74
N GLY A 825 39.41 -38.87 -22.69
CA GLY A 825 40.63 -38.78 -21.89
C GLY A 825 40.30 -38.59 -20.40
N ASP A 826 40.83 -37.51 -19.79
CA ASP A 826 40.63 -37.15 -18.38
C ASP A 826 39.41 -36.23 -18.15
N ARG A 827 38.46 -36.16 -19.10
CA ARG A 827 37.25 -35.30 -18.95
C ARG A 827 35.97 -36.07 -19.26
N LEU A 828 34.96 -35.84 -18.42
CA LEU A 828 33.60 -36.28 -18.64
C LEU A 828 32.82 -35.15 -19.34
N THR A 829 32.35 -35.42 -20.55
CA THR A 829 31.66 -34.43 -21.40
C THR A 829 30.30 -34.98 -21.82
N ILE A 830 29.32 -34.11 -22.08
CA ILE A 830 27.97 -34.52 -22.51
C ILE A 830 27.70 -33.95 -23.90
N GLN A 831 27.19 -34.80 -24.79
CA GLN A 831 26.90 -34.44 -26.17
C GLN A 831 25.67 -33.52 -26.26
N ALA A 832 25.83 -32.34 -26.88
CA ALA A 832 24.74 -31.41 -27.11
C ALA A 832 23.74 -31.95 -28.17
N PRO A 833 22.43 -31.63 -28.06
CA PRO A 833 21.43 -32.10 -29.03
C PRO A 833 21.74 -31.60 -30.46
N GLY A 834 21.90 -32.52 -31.41
CA GLY A 834 22.03 -32.21 -32.85
C GLY A 834 23.43 -32.38 -33.47
N GLN A 835 24.48 -32.67 -32.69
CA GLN A 835 25.81 -32.96 -33.25
C GLN A 835 25.95 -34.45 -33.63
N ARG A 836 26.38 -34.75 -34.86
CA ARG A 836 26.70 -36.13 -35.29
C ARG A 836 27.98 -36.63 -34.61
N ARG A 837 28.08 -37.95 -34.38
CA ARG A 837 29.31 -38.65 -33.96
C ARG A 837 30.40 -38.47 -35.02
N THR A 838 31.12 -37.36 -35.01
CA THR A 838 32.34 -37.17 -35.81
C THR A 838 33.50 -36.95 -34.86
N THR A 839 34.49 -37.83 -34.99
CA THR A 839 35.65 -38.05 -34.12
C THR A 839 36.64 -36.89 -34.01
N GLN A 840 36.30 -35.69 -34.50
CA GLN A 840 37.16 -34.51 -34.41
C GLN A 840 36.28 -33.25 -34.31
N SER A 841 36.09 -32.73 -33.11
CA SER A 841 35.53 -31.39 -32.86
C SER A 841 36.47 -30.67 -31.90
N THR A 842 36.94 -29.49 -32.31
CA THR A 842 37.94 -28.62 -31.69
C THR A 842 37.46 -27.91 -30.40
N GLN A 843 36.56 -28.51 -29.62
CA GLN A 843 36.13 -27.97 -28.32
C GLN A 843 36.88 -28.62 -27.15
N ALA A 844 38.20 -28.49 -27.15
CA ALA A 844 39.05 -28.87 -26.02
C ALA A 844 38.82 -27.90 -24.84
N GLY A 845 37.79 -28.14 -24.01
CA GLY A 845 37.56 -27.33 -22.81
C GLY A 845 36.23 -27.48 -22.08
N HIS A 846 35.22 -28.16 -22.63
CA HIS A 846 33.91 -28.33 -21.98
C HIS A 846 33.85 -29.67 -21.23
N GLY A 847 33.17 -29.73 -20.07
CA GLY A 847 33.01 -30.92 -19.23
C GLY A 847 33.91 -30.97 -17.98
N ILE A 848 33.48 -31.69 -16.95
CA ILE A 848 34.23 -31.85 -15.68
C ILE A 848 35.52 -32.63 -15.92
N GLN A 849 36.62 -32.18 -15.30
CA GLN A 849 37.85 -32.97 -15.25
C GLN A 849 37.65 -34.15 -14.30
N LYS A 850 37.93 -35.36 -14.79
CA LYS A 850 37.94 -36.55 -13.95
C LYS A 850 38.97 -36.33 -12.83
N PRO A 851 38.57 -36.47 -11.56
CA PRO A 851 39.52 -36.27 -10.47
C PRO A 851 40.65 -37.31 -10.56
N GLN A 852 41.89 -36.84 -10.53
CA GLN A 852 43.04 -37.73 -10.33
C GLN A 852 43.15 -38.00 -8.85
N TRP A 853 42.54 -39.09 -8.40
CA TRP A 853 42.60 -39.48 -6.99
C TRP A 853 43.89 -40.25 -6.70
N ASP A 854 44.59 -39.83 -5.65
CA ASP A 854 45.52 -40.71 -4.98
C ASP A 854 44.73 -41.75 -4.16
N GLN A 855 45.00 -43.02 -4.40
CA GLN A 855 44.34 -44.08 -3.64
C GLN A 855 44.69 -44.02 -2.15
N GLY A 856 45.87 -43.53 -1.79
CA GLY A 856 46.24 -43.33 -0.38
C GLY A 856 45.35 -42.32 0.31
N ASP A 857 45.21 -41.13 -0.27
CA ASP A 857 44.32 -40.09 0.25
C ASP A 857 42.85 -40.55 0.36
N LEU A 858 42.35 -41.29 -0.64
CA LEU A 858 40.99 -41.84 -0.60
C LEU A 858 40.80 -42.83 0.56
N VAL A 859 41.79 -43.69 0.80
CA VAL A 859 41.75 -44.69 1.88
C VAL A 859 41.85 -44.04 3.26
N VAL A 860 42.65 -42.98 3.39
CA VAL A 860 42.73 -42.20 4.64
C VAL A 860 41.38 -41.51 4.93
N ASP A 861 40.79 -40.81 3.97
CA ASP A 861 39.47 -40.16 4.17
C ASP A 861 38.35 -41.20 4.41
N LEU A 862 38.41 -42.35 3.74
CA LEU A 862 37.49 -43.46 4.02
C LEU A 862 37.64 -43.97 5.46
N PHE A 863 38.88 -44.13 5.94
CA PHE A 863 39.17 -44.52 7.31
C PHE A 863 38.60 -43.50 8.30
N GLU A 864 38.84 -42.22 8.12
CA GLU A 864 38.32 -41.15 8.99
C GLU A 864 36.77 -41.16 9.06
N ARG A 865 36.10 -41.31 7.92
CA ARG A 865 34.62 -41.40 7.88
C ARG A 865 34.08 -42.65 8.57
N LEU A 866 34.78 -43.78 8.46
CA LEU A 866 34.44 -45.02 9.18
C LEU A 866 34.63 -44.85 10.69
N GLN A 867 35.70 -44.17 11.13
CA GLN A 867 35.91 -43.85 12.55
C GLN A 867 34.79 -43.00 13.10
N GLU A 868 34.39 -41.94 12.37
CA GLU A 868 33.26 -41.09 12.74
C GLU A 868 31.96 -41.90 12.82
N TRP A 869 31.67 -42.74 11.82
CA TRP A 869 30.46 -43.56 11.78
C TRP A 869 30.40 -44.50 12.99
N ASN A 870 31.50 -45.22 13.27
CA ASN A 870 31.57 -46.18 14.37
C ASN A 870 31.53 -45.48 15.74
N TYR A 871 32.15 -44.31 15.86
CA TYR A 871 32.04 -43.47 17.06
C TYR A 871 30.59 -43.10 17.37
N TRP A 872 29.85 -42.63 16.37
CA TRP A 872 28.44 -42.25 16.56
C TRP A 872 27.54 -43.45 16.84
N TRP A 873 27.77 -44.59 16.21
CA TRP A 873 27.05 -45.83 16.51
C TRP A 873 27.16 -46.21 17.99
N GLU A 874 28.39 -46.25 18.53
CA GLU A 874 28.63 -46.56 19.93
C GLU A 874 28.00 -45.54 20.86
N ARG A 875 28.06 -44.26 20.50
CA ARG A 875 27.46 -43.18 21.28
C ARG A 875 25.92 -43.26 21.31
N ALA A 876 25.28 -43.59 20.19
CA ALA A 876 23.83 -43.63 20.06
C ALA A 876 23.18 -44.93 20.54
N PHE A 877 23.85 -46.07 20.37
CA PHE A 877 23.28 -47.40 20.61
C PHE A 877 24.14 -48.32 21.49
N GLY A 878 25.40 -47.96 21.80
CA GLY A 878 26.34 -48.79 22.55
C GLY A 878 26.11 -48.85 24.06
N MET A 879 25.24 -48.00 24.62
CA MET A 879 24.86 -48.03 26.04
C MET A 879 23.83 -49.12 26.34
N GLY A 880 24.26 -50.38 26.20
CA GLY A 880 23.52 -51.56 26.63
C GLY A 880 24.36 -52.57 27.41
N GLN A 881 25.70 -52.48 27.40
CA GLN A 881 26.58 -53.45 28.06
C GLN A 881 27.90 -52.84 28.58
N ALA A 882 27.85 -51.88 29.50
CA ALA A 882 28.94 -51.69 30.47
C ALA A 882 28.45 -50.83 31.63
N GLY A 883 28.54 -51.38 32.84
CA GLY A 883 28.24 -50.67 34.08
C GLY A 883 29.05 -49.39 34.24
N GLY A 884 28.44 -48.41 34.90
CA GLY A 884 28.94 -47.06 34.99
C GLY A 884 30.36 -46.94 35.53
N VAL A 885 31.15 -46.11 34.86
CA VAL A 885 32.22 -45.32 35.48
C VAL A 885 32.25 -43.97 34.75
N ASN A 886 32.10 -42.89 35.53
CA ASN A 886 32.28 -41.50 35.12
C ASN A 886 33.55 -41.32 34.28
N ARG A 887 33.43 -40.79 33.06
CA ARG A 887 34.51 -40.05 32.42
C ARG A 887 34.03 -38.67 32.00
N VAL A 888 34.61 -37.71 32.70
CA VAL A 888 34.48 -36.26 32.60
C VAL A 888 34.70 -35.79 31.16
N GLU A 889 33.82 -34.86 30.76
CA GLU A 889 33.92 -34.00 29.60
C GLU A 889 35.33 -33.44 29.39
N LYS A 890 35.95 -33.75 28.25
CA LYS A 890 36.95 -32.89 27.62
C LYS A 890 37.22 -33.38 26.19
N ASN A 891 36.75 -32.58 25.24
CA ASN A 891 37.36 -32.25 23.94
C ASN A 891 36.27 -31.84 22.94
N GLN A 892 35.67 -30.68 23.15
CA GLN A 892 35.20 -29.82 22.07
C GLN A 892 36.37 -28.90 21.71
N GLN A 893 37.29 -29.40 20.90
CA GLN A 893 38.24 -28.62 20.13
C GLN A 893 39.03 -29.64 19.32
N ILE A 894 38.64 -29.80 18.06
CA ILE A 894 39.44 -30.13 16.88
C ILE A 894 38.39 -30.42 15.78
N PHE A 895 38.54 -29.71 14.66
CA PHE A 895 37.65 -29.58 13.49
C PHE A 895 36.50 -28.58 13.63
N PHE A 896 36.82 -27.34 13.25
CA PHE A 896 35.94 -26.39 12.57
C PHE A 896 36.51 -26.17 11.16
#